data_AF-A0A0C1C3Y3-F1
#
_entry.id   AF-A0A0C1C3Y3-F1
#
_cell.length_a   1.000
_cell.length_b   1.000
_cell.length_c   1.000
_cell.angle_alpha   90.00
_cell.angle_beta   90.00
_cell.angle_gamma   90.00
#
_symmetry.space_group_name_H-M   'P 1'
#
loop_
_entity.id
_entity.type
_entity.pdbx_description
1 polymer ?
#
loop_
_entity_poly.entity_id
_entity_poly.type
_entity_poly.pdbx_seq_one_letter_code
_entity_poly.pdbx_strand_id
1 'polypeptide(L)'
;MSEDLFYQHVVVRGLPYERGFSYGSQTRDKIQRNIEYYKQADRLGPWSAVSTVISECYIPGLQRYWPSGWEEMRGVAAGAGVAVEDIVLLNARYDLSHVKFDGAPPATSVDECTSAIILGRATADRSVYTVQNWDMSHRLVTEDGIVYLEIHPDPSEGIPSMFIVTEAGQLGRSGCNSAGLGLTANSLQSNMDVPPDLSKSGGPVPPCGALRRLFLEQSDYAAGIKAIARTPRHVSFNLMVSSADNIGLCLEVTPKTIFRSSTTSSNEAAYMVHANHFQTAAFQSQTQLVDTYQGGSSWYRGERLEAGLREQGGIKGSLSEDDIVAALSDHAGYPFSLCEHFIEGRAHKQEQEQQGPVFSYQALAPNLEAIFADETLQIADAISRLPMDSILLIHTPALSECQSREQSPAQASAHERLGRGPAASLAASGSLHQPATIFESPPTEAGHAPICADFALSVTEHTKSELDLTPPLWSSLEGSLLDVSLLGNWPLEDSSPFSPNFDLNAACFLPDVDNHQEPLTSPPPSRSVTLLAEDREVLLHFTSTMAGFCILRNTVHDNLYMHILTSLGLFHSTILDAMLAWSALHLAHVRQTSNQNAKLRYHKAHTALLEDLAHNVSPALSLASIWFLMQYQIMLADGVDAFSNLLGLASTVVKAELYGKDASASLRRIGPIGSVILVWMSARACQVASLGFGDQLLSCLKTYPYMYELVDSSSLDTEEAEESDPRIINNPHITAADDESRQMQLCMKLSLRHVTLSGQIKVIGRMHAAGASDSAAAWEPVRASLKTLREEIEQCPSPSARAALDVAMGKPSAMPDVDPLGYNRCLLLGGYYTTLIKYSHHQPDAFDDDGTSPLPSPDECANRVLRICQKIMAKHPNSPRGVWPSKILLAGITTRDPIYQSWALRALEQAERWGQNMVKTRQLFEAALRRQSQTGQQQNVDLRDLMRQTTGYFII
;
A
#
# COMPACT_ATOMS: atom_id res chain seq x y z
N MET A 1 -37.04 -33.50 -10.10
CA MET A 1 -36.26 -33.28 -11.33
C MET A 1 -36.24 -31.78 -11.54
N SER A 2 -35.24 -31.08 -11.01
CA SER A 2 -34.97 -29.70 -11.40
C SER A 2 -34.39 -29.77 -12.80
N GLU A 3 -35.07 -29.19 -13.79
CA GLU A 3 -34.40 -28.88 -15.06
C GLU A 3 -33.34 -27.83 -14.72
N ASP A 4 -32.08 -28.12 -15.02
CA ASP A 4 -30.98 -27.17 -14.83
C ASP A 4 -31.27 -25.94 -15.72
N LEU A 5 -31.65 -24.82 -15.08
CA LEU A 5 -32.03 -23.58 -15.76
C LEU A 5 -30.77 -22.85 -16.21
N PHE A 6 -30.51 -22.80 -17.51
CA PHE A 6 -29.36 -22.11 -18.10
C PHE A 6 -29.74 -20.76 -18.73
N TYR A 7 -28.81 -19.80 -18.75
CA TYR A 7 -29.01 -18.54 -19.48
C TYR A 7 -29.13 -18.79 -20.98
N GLN A 8 -30.02 -18.06 -21.66
CA GLN A 8 -30.13 -18.13 -23.11
C GLN A 8 -28.83 -17.64 -23.78
N HIS A 9 -28.16 -18.54 -24.51
CA HIS A 9 -27.01 -18.22 -25.37
C HIS A 9 -27.50 -17.62 -26.69
N VAL A 10 -27.04 -16.40 -26.98
CA VAL A 10 -27.42 -15.63 -28.16
C VAL A 10 -26.16 -15.36 -28.97
N VAL A 11 -26.11 -15.91 -30.18
CA VAL A 11 -24.99 -15.70 -31.11
C VAL A 11 -25.40 -14.68 -32.15
N VAL A 12 -24.61 -13.62 -32.31
CA VAL A 12 -24.84 -12.57 -33.32
C VAL A 12 -23.60 -12.29 -34.13
N ARG A 13 -23.80 -11.94 -35.40
CA ARG A 13 -22.73 -11.73 -36.37
C ARG A 13 -23.04 -10.55 -37.30
N GLY A 14 -22.00 -9.93 -37.85
CA GLY A 14 -22.12 -8.92 -38.90
C GLY A 14 -22.07 -7.48 -38.40
N LEU A 15 -22.46 -6.55 -39.27
CA LEU A 15 -22.41 -5.10 -39.02
C LEU A 15 -23.35 -4.70 -37.87
N PRO A 16 -23.15 -3.52 -37.25
CA PRO A 16 -23.84 -3.14 -36.01
C PRO A 16 -25.35 -3.34 -36.04
N TYR A 17 -26.02 -2.83 -37.07
CA TYR A 17 -27.46 -2.96 -37.20
C TYR A 17 -27.91 -4.43 -37.37
N GLU A 18 -27.18 -5.23 -38.15
CA GLU A 18 -27.53 -6.62 -38.45
C GLU A 18 -27.40 -7.50 -37.22
N ARG A 19 -26.28 -7.37 -36.49
CA ARG A 19 -26.09 -8.09 -35.21
C ARG A 19 -27.10 -7.65 -34.17
N GLY A 20 -27.43 -6.35 -34.11
CA GLY A 20 -28.48 -5.82 -33.25
C GLY A 20 -29.85 -6.42 -33.61
N PHE A 21 -30.22 -6.43 -34.89
CA PHE A 21 -31.47 -7.00 -35.37
C PHE A 21 -31.61 -8.49 -35.02
N SER A 22 -30.52 -9.24 -35.19
CA SER A 22 -30.46 -10.65 -34.79
C SER A 22 -30.66 -10.80 -33.28
N TYR A 23 -29.96 -10.00 -32.46
CA TYR A 23 -30.09 -10.03 -31.00
C TYR A 23 -31.53 -9.75 -30.56
N GLY A 24 -32.11 -8.65 -31.03
CA GLY A 24 -33.49 -8.25 -30.69
C GLY A 24 -34.51 -9.29 -31.12
N SER A 25 -34.31 -9.92 -32.28
CA SER A 25 -35.20 -10.97 -32.78
C SER A 25 -35.17 -12.23 -31.91
N GLN A 26 -33.99 -12.63 -31.43
CA GLN A 26 -33.79 -13.83 -30.61
C GLN A 26 -34.29 -13.66 -29.16
N THR A 27 -34.39 -12.43 -28.67
CA THR A 27 -34.66 -12.12 -27.24
C THR A 27 -35.87 -11.22 -27.04
N ARG A 28 -36.73 -11.10 -28.06
CA ARG A 28 -37.90 -10.22 -28.12
C ARG A 28 -38.73 -10.23 -26.83
N ASP A 29 -39.15 -11.41 -26.38
CA ASP A 29 -40.06 -11.55 -25.25
C ASP A 29 -39.40 -11.15 -23.92
N LYS A 30 -38.08 -11.35 -23.80
CA LYS A 30 -37.29 -10.89 -22.64
C LYS A 30 -37.15 -9.37 -22.64
N ILE A 31 -36.86 -8.78 -23.81
CA ILE A 31 -36.75 -7.34 -23.99
C ILE A 31 -38.07 -6.65 -23.64
N GLN A 32 -39.20 -7.16 -24.16
CA GLN A 32 -40.53 -6.62 -23.89
C GLN A 32 -40.83 -6.59 -22.38
N ARG A 33 -40.57 -7.70 -21.68
CA ARG A 33 -40.77 -7.80 -20.22
C ARG A 33 -39.86 -6.85 -19.44
N ASN A 34 -38.60 -6.68 -19.84
CA ASN A 34 -37.71 -5.72 -19.21
C ASN A 34 -38.20 -4.28 -19.41
N ILE A 35 -38.68 -3.94 -20.61
CA ILE A 35 -39.26 -2.62 -20.90
C ILE A 35 -40.50 -2.36 -20.03
N GLU A 36 -41.42 -3.32 -19.96
CA GLU A 36 -42.64 -3.22 -19.15
C GLU A 36 -42.34 -2.99 -17.67
N TYR A 37 -41.29 -3.62 -17.16
CA TYR A 37 -40.85 -3.44 -15.77
C TYR A 37 -40.25 -2.04 -15.53
N TYR A 38 -39.26 -1.63 -16.32
CA TYR A 38 -38.54 -0.37 -16.08
C TYR A 38 -39.35 0.88 -16.45
N LYS A 39 -40.42 0.76 -17.25
CA LYS A 39 -41.34 1.87 -17.53
C LYS A 39 -42.31 2.19 -16.40
N GLN A 40 -42.37 1.37 -15.35
CA GLN A 40 -43.20 1.65 -14.18
C GLN A 40 -42.64 2.88 -13.44
N ALA A 41 -43.51 3.83 -13.09
CA ALA A 41 -43.11 5.14 -12.58
C ALA A 41 -42.40 5.08 -11.21
N ASP A 42 -42.64 4.02 -10.44
CA ASP A 42 -41.99 3.73 -9.17
C ASP A 42 -40.57 3.17 -9.32
N ARG A 43 -40.13 2.84 -10.54
CA ARG A 43 -38.80 2.28 -10.82
C ARG A 43 -37.79 3.33 -11.24
N LEU A 44 -38.08 4.07 -12.31
CA LEU A 44 -37.16 5.06 -12.90
C LEU A 44 -37.73 6.50 -12.90
N GLY A 45 -38.91 6.69 -12.31
CA GLY A 45 -39.63 7.96 -12.33
C GLY A 45 -40.62 8.09 -13.50
N PRO A 46 -41.29 9.26 -13.61
CA PRO A 46 -42.29 9.48 -14.66
C PRO A 46 -41.70 9.35 -16.06
N TRP A 47 -42.37 8.59 -16.94
CA TRP A 47 -41.93 8.37 -18.32
C TRP A 47 -41.66 9.66 -19.10
N SER A 48 -42.40 10.73 -18.85
CA SER A 48 -42.18 12.03 -19.49
C SER A 48 -40.79 12.62 -19.17
N ALA A 49 -40.33 12.52 -17.93
CA ALA A 49 -38.99 13.00 -17.53
C ALA A 49 -37.89 12.11 -18.12
N VAL A 50 -38.07 10.79 -18.02
CA VAL A 50 -37.13 9.79 -18.53
C VAL A 50 -36.95 9.90 -20.05
N SER A 51 -38.06 9.98 -20.80
CA SER A 51 -38.02 10.11 -22.26
C SER A 51 -37.39 11.44 -22.71
N THR A 52 -37.54 12.52 -21.94
CA THR A 52 -36.86 13.80 -22.20
C THR A 52 -35.34 13.62 -22.10
N VAL A 53 -34.84 13.01 -21.02
CA VAL A 53 -33.40 12.73 -20.87
C VAL A 53 -32.88 11.81 -21.98
N ILE A 54 -33.63 10.76 -22.34
CA ILE A 54 -33.25 9.84 -23.42
C ILE A 54 -33.09 10.58 -24.75
N SER A 55 -34.08 11.37 -25.12
CA SER A 55 -34.14 12.06 -26.42
C SER A 55 -33.17 13.24 -26.52
N GLU A 56 -33.02 14.03 -25.45
CA GLU A 56 -32.23 15.26 -25.48
C GLU A 56 -30.76 15.04 -25.05
N CYS A 57 -30.45 14.02 -24.24
CA CYS A 57 -29.09 13.72 -23.81
C CYS A 57 -28.54 12.42 -24.39
N TYR A 58 -29.18 11.28 -24.11
CA TYR A 58 -28.57 9.98 -24.35
C TYR A 58 -28.46 9.62 -25.83
N ILE A 59 -29.51 9.85 -26.63
CA ILE A 59 -29.47 9.58 -28.07
C ILE A 59 -28.39 10.44 -28.76
N PRO A 60 -28.35 11.78 -28.58
CA PRO A 60 -27.27 12.58 -29.14
C PRO A 60 -25.88 12.19 -28.60
N GLY A 61 -25.81 11.73 -27.34
CA GLY A 61 -24.57 11.25 -26.72
C GLY A 61 -24.06 9.97 -27.38
N LEU A 62 -24.94 8.99 -27.58
CA LEU A 62 -24.64 7.75 -28.29
C LEU A 62 -24.20 8.04 -29.73
N GLN A 63 -24.92 8.88 -30.46
CA GLN A 63 -24.57 9.28 -31.83
C GLN A 63 -23.20 9.94 -31.93
N ARG A 64 -22.77 10.67 -30.89
CA ARG A 64 -21.50 11.40 -30.87
C ARG A 64 -20.32 10.54 -30.41
N TYR A 65 -20.50 9.77 -29.33
CA TYR A 65 -19.41 9.08 -28.65
C TYR A 65 -19.34 7.58 -28.97
N TRP A 66 -20.45 6.97 -29.38
CA TRP A 66 -20.50 5.55 -29.72
C TRP A 66 -21.46 5.27 -30.90
N PRO A 67 -21.12 5.73 -32.13
CA PRO A 67 -22.00 5.63 -33.29
C PRO A 67 -22.34 4.18 -33.68
N SER A 68 -21.38 3.25 -33.56
CA SER A 68 -21.61 1.82 -33.81
C SER A 68 -22.63 1.23 -32.83
N GLY A 69 -22.50 1.53 -31.53
CA GLY A 69 -23.47 1.11 -30.53
C GLY A 69 -24.86 1.69 -30.78
N TRP A 70 -24.95 2.93 -31.26
CA TRP A 70 -26.23 3.51 -31.67
C TRP A 70 -26.89 2.72 -32.81
N GLU A 71 -26.13 2.37 -33.86
CA GLU A 71 -26.62 1.52 -34.95
C GLU A 71 -27.07 0.14 -34.45
N GLU A 72 -26.32 -0.47 -33.55
CA GLU A 72 -26.65 -1.76 -32.93
C GLU A 72 -27.94 -1.67 -32.10
N MET A 73 -28.13 -0.62 -31.29
CA MET A 73 -29.39 -0.39 -30.56
C MET A 73 -30.58 -0.23 -31.49
N ARG A 74 -30.42 0.45 -32.64
CA ARG A 74 -31.50 0.52 -33.65
C ARG A 74 -31.84 -0.84 -34.22
N GLY A 75 -30.83 -1.67 -34.47
CA GLY A 75 -31.01 -3.06 -34.86
C GLY A 75 -31.82 -3.83 -33.81
N VAL A 76 -31.41 -3.78 -32.54
CA VAL A 76 -32.09 -4.46 -31.42
C VAL A 76 -33.56 -4.05 -31.35
N ALA A 77 -33.84 -2.75 -31.42
CA ALA A 77 -35.20 -2.22 -31.40
C ALA A 77 -36.04 -2.78 -32.56
N ALA A 78 -35.48 -2.81 -33.78
CA ALA A 78 -36.16 -3.34 -34.96
C ALA A 78 -36.40 -4.86 -34.87
N GLY A 79 -35.45 -5.64 -34.34
CA GLY A 79 -35.59 -7.09 -34.18
C GLY A 79 -36.62 -7.47 -33.10
N ALA A 80 -36.64 -6.71 -32.00
CA ALA A 80 -37.61 -6.88 -30.92
C ALA A 80 -38.98 -6.26 -31.25
N GLY A 81 -39.08 -5.37 -32.23
CA GLY A 81 -40.34 -4.70 -32.59
C GLY A 81 -40.77 -3.64 -31.58
N VAL A 82 -39.80 -2.96 -30.95
CA VAL A 82 -40.01 -1.93 -29.92
C VAL A 82 -39.42 -0.58 -30.36
N ALA A 83 -39.70 0.49 -29.62
CA ALA A 83 -39.11 1.80 -29.88
C ALA A 83 -37.61 1.79 -29.53
N VAL A 84 -36.78 2.56 -30.27
CA VAL A 84 -35.34 2.62 -29.97
C VAL A 84 -35.07 3.28 -28.63
N GLU A 85 -35.91 4.24 -28.23
CA GLU A 85 -35.90 4.87 -26.91
C GLU A 85 -36.05 3.85 -25.79
N ASP A 86 -36.79 2.76 -26.03
CA ASP A 86 -36.96 1.69 -25.04
C ASP A 86 -35.67 0.86 -24.89
N ILE A 87 -34.91 0.68 -25.97
CA ILE A 87 -33.58 0.05 -25.88
C ILE A 87 -32.59 0.98 -25.19
N VAL A 88 -32.64 2.29 -25.48
CA VAL A 88 -31.81 3.27 -24.78
C VAL A 88 -32.17 3.32 -23.28
N LEU A 89 -33.45 3.23 -22.92
CA LEU A 89 -33.91 3.09 -21.53
C LEU A 89 -33.22 1.91 -20.85
N LEU A 90 -33.26 0.71 -21.44
CA LEU A 90 -32.64 -0.48 -20.86
C LEU A 90 -31.12 -0.31 -20.67
N ASN A 91 -30.45 0.37 -21.60
CA ASN A 91 -29.00 0.65 -21.51
C ASN A 91 -28.67 1.82 -20.55
N ALA A 92 -29.65 2.64 -20.19
CA ALA A 92 -29.54 3.77 -19.27
C ALA A 92 -30.20 3.54 -17.91
N ARG A 93 -30.76 2.35 -17.66
CA ARG A 93 -31.51 2.06 -16.44
C ARG A 93 -30.68 2.24 -15.17
N TYR A 94 -29.37 2.00 -15.24
CA TYR A 94 -28.44 2.29 -14.16
C TYR A 94 -28.35 3.79 -13.88
N ASP A 95 -28.08 4.59 -14.93
CA ASP A 95 -27.97 6.04 -14.81
C ASP A 95 -29.26 6.66 -14.24
N LEU A 96 -30.39 6.22 -14.78
CA LEU A 96 -31.72 6.73 -14.43
C LEU A 96 -32.17 6.35 -13.02
N SER A 97 -31.67 5.24 -12.45
CA SER A 97 -31.99 4.86 -11.06
C SER A 97 -31.16 5.64 -10.02
N HIS A 98 -30.00 6.18 -10.42
CA HIS A 98 -29.10 6.93 -9.52
C HIS A 98 -29.40 8.43 -9.45
N VAL A 99 -30.32 8.92 -10.28
CA VAL A 99 -30.71 10.34 -10.33
C VAL A 99 -32.13 10.54 -9.82
N LYS A 100 -32.35 11.60 -9.03
CA LYS A 100 -33.67 11.92 -8.49
C LYS A 100 -34.43 12.83 -9.46
N PHE A 101 -35.52 12.33 -10.03
CA PHE A 101 -36.51 13.17 -10.71
C PHE A 101 -37.52 13.74 -9.70
N ASP A 102 -37.98 14.97 -9.91
CA ASP A 102 -39.02 15.57 -9.07
C ASP A 102 -40.28 14.68 -9.06
N GLY A 103 -40.68 14.22 -7.87
CA GLY A 103 -41.83 13.33 -7.67
C GLY A 103 -41.54 11.83 -7.78
N ALA A 104 -40.29 11.41 -7.99
CA ALA A 104 -39.91 9.99 -7.91
C ALA A 104 -39.89 9.50 -6.44
N PRO A 105 -40.37 8.28 -6.16
CA PRO A 105 -40.23 7.70 -4.82
C PRO A 105 -38.75 7.51 -4.44
N PRO A 106 -38.42 7.48 -3.13
CA PRO A 106 -37.06 7.11 -2.70
C PRO A 106 -36.67 5.75 -3.30
N ALA A 107 -35.43 5.61 -3.75
CA ALA A 107 -34.93 4.38 -4.34
C ALA A 107 -35.23 3.18 -3.43
N THR A 108 -36.06 2.24 -3.92
CA THR A 108 -36.60 1.14 -3.11
C THR A 108 -35.68 -0.08 -3.05
N SER A 109 -34.62 -0.12 -3.85
CA SER A 109 -33.67 -1.23 -3.92
C SER A 109 -32.27 -0.73 -4.26
N VAL A 110 -31.28 -1.26 -3.56
CA VAL A 110 -29.86 -0.96 -3.76
C VAL A 110 -29.23 -2.16 -4.49
N ASP A 111 -28.52 -1.91 -5.60
CA ASP A 111 -27.89 -2.95 -6.42
C ASP A 111 -26.53 -3.37 -5.82
N GLU A 112 -26.47 -4.53 -5.16
CA GLU A 112 -25.23 -5.07 -4.57
C GLU A 112 -24.42 -5.89 -5.60
N CYS A 113 -23.10 -5.75 -5.60
CA CYS A 113 -22.20 -6.51 -6.46
C CYS A 113 -20.86 -6.67 -5.73
N THR A 114 -20.18 -7.79 -5.92
CA THR A 114 -18.78 -7.95 -5.50
C THR A 114 -17.96 -8.49 -6.65
N SER A 115 -16.79 -7.90 -6.91
CA SER A 115 -15.95 -8.27 -8.04
C SER A 115 -14.48 -8.37 -7.64
N ALA A 116 -13.71 -9.10 -8.42
CA ALA A 116 -12.26 -9.17 -8.27
C ALA A 116 -11.52 -9.29 -9.60
N ILE A 117 -10.27 -8.83 -9.62
CA ILE A 117 -9.29 -9.16 -10.66
C ILE A 117 -8.19 -9.96 -9.98
N ILE A 118 -7.87 -11.14 -10.50
CA ILE A 118 -6.85 -12.03 -9.97
C ILE A 118 -5.80 -12.22 -11.06
N LEU A 119 -4.57 -11.75 -10.80
CA LEU A 119 -3.50 -11.80 -11.79
C LEU A 119 -2.92 -13.22 -11.91
N GLY A 120 -2.34 -13.54 -13.06
CA GLY A 120 -1.72 -14.83 -13.37
C GLY A 120 -0.63 -15.28 -12.40
N ARG A 121 -0.01 -14.37 -11.65
CA ARG A 121 0.93 -14.79 -10.59
C ARG A 121 0.24 -15.44 -9.38
N ALA A 122 -1.05 -15.20 -9.18
CA ALA A 122 -1.87 -15.74 -8.09
C ALA A 122 -2.55 -17.07 -8.45
N THR A 123 -2.66 -17.38 -9.74
CA THR A 123 -3.48 -18.50 -10.24
C THR A 123 -2.61 -19.68 -10.63
N ALA A 124 -3.17 -20.88 -10.50
CA ALA A 124 -2.47 -22.14 -10.75
C ALA A 124 -2.07 -22.28 -12.23
N ASP A 125 -2.90 -21.77 -13.13
CA ASP A 125 -2.76 -21.87 -14.59
C ASP A 125 -2.08 -20.65 -15.23
N ARG A 126 -1.68 -19.65 -14.42
CA ARG A 126 -1.07 -18.39 -14.85
C ARG A 126 -1.96 -17.46 -15.66
N SER A 127 -3.27 -17.70 -15.68
CA SER A 127 -4.23 -16.84 -16.37
C SER A 127 -4.74 -15.72 -15.49
N VAL A 128 -5.18 -14.63 -16.12
CA VAL A 128 -5.83 -13.52 -15.41
C VAL A 128 -7.32 -13.80 -15.34
N TYR A 129 -7.88 -13.72 -14.13
CA TYR A 129 -9.32 -13.87 -13.89
C TYR A 129 -9.95 -12.53 -13.55
N THR A 130 -11.11 -12.25 -14.14
CA THR A 130 -11.97 -11.12 -13.77
C THR A 130 -13.33 -11.65 -13.39
N VAL A 131 -13.73 -11.47 -12.14
CA VAL A 131 -14.81 -12.26 -11.55
C VAL A 131 -15.81 -11.36 -10.85
N GLN A 132 -17.07 -11.80 -10.77
CA GLN A 132 -18.13 -11.02 -10.16
C GLN A 132 -19.30 -11.88 -9.67
N ASN A 133 -19.78 -11.57 -8.45
CA ASN A 133 -21.17 -11.79 -8.04
C ASN A 133 -21.99 -10.57 -8.44
N TRP A 134 -23.05 -10.83 -9.20
CA TRP A 134 -23.94 -9.81 -9.71
C TRP A 134 -25.30 -9.93 -9.00
N ASP A 135 -25.47 -9.17 -7.92
CA ASP A 135 -26.65 -9.24 -7.06
C ASP A 135 -27.67 -8.17 -7.50
N MET A 136 -28.83 -8.61 -8.01
CA MET A 136 -29.93 -7.72 -8.44
C MET A 136 -31.27 -8.25 -7.96
N SER A 137 -32.32 -7.53 -8.33
CA SER A 137 -33.70 -8.03 -8.24
C SER A 137 -33.80 -9.49 -8.69
N HIS A 138 -34.26 -10.33 -7.76
CA HIS A 138 -34.56 -11.76 -7.96
C HIS A 138 -35.44 -12.02 -9.18
N ARG A 139 -36.21 -11.01 -9.60
CA ARG A 139 -37.02 -10.98 -10.82
C ARG A 139 -36.24 -11.33 -12.09
N LEU A 140 -34.97 -10.92 -12.20
CA LEU A 140 -34.17 -11.23 -13.40
C LEU A 140 -33.94 -12.74 -13.57
N VAL A 141 -33.91 -13.49 -12.48
CA VAL A 141 -33.83 -14.96 -12.49
C VAL A 141 -35.21 -15.57 -12.69
N THR A 142 -36.20 -15.18 -11.88
CA THR A 142 -37.54 -15.79 -11.92
C THR A 142 -38.32 -15.49 -13.20
N GLU A 143 -38.03 -14.36 -13.85
CA GLU A 143 -38.61 -13.98 -15.14
C GLU A 143 -37.64 -14.19 -16.31
N ASP A 144 -36.50 -14.88 -16.15
CA ASP A 144 -35.58 -15.18 -17.25
C ASP A 144 -35.19 -13.92 -18.08
N GLY A 145 -34.73 -12.88 -17.37
CA GLY A 145 -34.40 -11.57 -17.91
C GLY A 145 -32.95 -11.42 -18.39
N ILE A 146 -32.12 -12.45 -18.20
CA ILE A 146 -30.67 -12.46 -18.47
C ILE A 146 -30.37 -13.24 -19.76
N VAL A 147 -29.33 -12.82 -20.47
CA VAL A 147 -28.80 -13.48 -21.68
C VAL A 147 -27.28 -13.51 -21.67
N TYR A 148 -26.73 -14.52 -22.34
CA TYR A 148 -25.33 -14.61 -22.67
C TYR A 148 -25.13 -14.29 -24.15
N LEU A 149 -24.43 -13.21 -24.46
CA LEU A 149 -24.16 -12.73 -25.81
C LEU A 149 -22.79 -13.19 -26.29
N GLU A 150 -22.76 -13.90 -27.41
CA GLU A 150 -21.57 -14.16 -28.21
C GLU A 150 -21.63 -13.33 -29.48
N ILE A 151 -20.67 -12.42 -29.62
CA ILE A 151 -20.69 -11.38 -30.63
C ILE A 151 -19.49 -11.57 -31.55
N HIS A 152 -19.77 -11.73 -32.85
CA HIS A 152 -18.76 -11.77 -33.91
C HIS A 152 -18.94 -10.56 -34.84
N PRO A 153 -18.23 -9.46 -34.59
CA PRO A 153 -18.28 -8.28 -35.44
C PRO A 153 -17.91 -8.58 -36.89
N ASP A 154 -18.34 -7.73 -37.82
CA ASP A 154 -17.90 -7.86 -39.20
C ASP A 154 -16.40 -7.56 -39.30
N PRO A 155 -15.60 -8.33 -40.08
CA PRO A 155 -14.18 -8.09 -40.21
C PRO A 155 -13.81 -6.66 -40.65
N SER A 156 -14.71 -5.95 -41.34
CA SER A 156 -14.50 -4.56 -41.75
C SER A 156 -14.45 -3.55 -40.60
N GLU A 157 -14.97 -3.89 -39.42
CA GLU A 157 -14.94 -3.03 -38.23
C GLU A 157 -13.60 -3.09 -37.49
N GLY A 158 -12.83 -4.18 -37.67
CA GLY A 158 -11.52 -4.36 -37.03
C GLY A 158 -11.55 -4.40 -35.51
N ILE A 159 -12.66 -4.82 -34.91
CA ILE A 159 -12.85 -4.97 -33.45
C ILE A 159 -12.93 -6.46 -33.06
N PRO A 160 -12.52 -6.84 -31.83
CA PRO A 160 -12.48 -8.24 -31.41
C PRO A 160 -13.87 -8.85 -31.20
N SER A 161 -13.96 -10.18 -31.29
CA SER A 161 -15.16 -10.91 -30.85
C SER A 161 -15.31 -10.79 -29.34
N MET A 162 -16.55 -10.84 -28.85
CA MET A 162 -16.85 -10.55 -27.44
C MET A 162 -17.83 -11.57 -26.86
N PHE A 163 -17.70 -11.76 -25.56
CA PHE A 163 -18.61 -12.55 -24.73
C PHE A 163 -19.11 -11.69 -23.58
N ILE A 164 -20.43 -11.56 -23.44
CA ILE A 164 -21.05 -10.62 -22.49
C ILE A 164 -22.26 -11.27 -21.81
N VAL A 165 -22.29 -11.25 -20.47
CA VAL A 165 -23.50 -11.55 -19.70
C VAL A 165 -24.22 -10.25 -19.39
N THR A 166 -25.50 -10.15 -19.73
CA THR A 166 -26.26 -8.90 -19.60
C THR A 166 -27.77 -9.13 -19.49
N GLU A 167 -28.53 -8.11 -19.07
CA GLU A 167 -29.99 -8.15 -19.20
C GLU A 167 -30.38 -8.07 -20.68
N ALA A 168 -31.43 -8.79 -21.07
CA ALA A 168 -31.94 -8.74 -22.44
C ALA A 168 -32.30 -7.30 -22.85
N GLY A 169 -31.72 -6.85 -23.98
CA GLY A 169 -31.86 -5.51 -24.53
C GLY A 169 -30.68 -4.57 -24.24
N GLN A 170 -29.78 -4.94 -23.31
CA GLN A 170 -28.55 -4.20 -23.06
C GLN A 170 -27.44 -4.66 -24.01
N LEU A 171 -26.59 -3.73 -24.44
CA LEU A 171 -25.43 -4.03 -25.29
C LEU A 171 -24.16 -4.35 -24.49
N GLY A 172 -24.11 -4.08 -23.20
CA GLY A 172 -22.87 -4.27 -22.45
C GLY A 172 -23.06 -4.22 -20.95
N ARG A 173 -22.49 -5.22 -20.28
CA ARG A 173 -22.36 -5.26 -18.83
C ARG A 173 -21.01 -5.86 -18.46
N SER A 174 -20.95 -7.15 -18.14
CA SER A 174 -19.72 -7.83 -17.73
C SER A 174 -19.33 -8.87 -18.79
N GLY A 175 -18.04 -8.99 -19.09
CA GLY A 175 -17.59 -9.83 -20.19
C GLY A 175 -16.13 -9.67 -20.57
N CYS A 176 -15.75 -10.32 -21.66
CA CYS A 176 -14.42 -10.25 -22.25
C CYS A 176 -14.44 -10.17 -23.76
N ASN A 177 -13.25 -9.98 -24.35
CA ASN A 177 -13.05 -10.01 -25.78
C ASN A 177 -11.89 -10.92 -26.20
N SER A 178 -11.81 -11.22 -27.50
CA SER A 178 -10.76 -12.05 -28.10
C SER A 178 -9.38 -11.39 -28.14
N ALA A 179 -9.27 -10.12 -27.77
CA ALA A 179 -7.99 -9.44 -27.55
C ALA A 179 -7.46 -9.63 -26.10
N GLY A 180 -8.15 -10.46 -25.30
CA GLY A 180 -7.75 -10.79 -23.94
C GLY A 180 -8.09 -9.69 -22.93
N LEU A 181 -9.07 -8.82 -23.21
CA LEU A 181 -9.53 -7.80 -22.26
C LEU A 181 -10.73 -8.33 -21.47
N GLY A 182 -10.73 -8.13 -20.14
CA GLY A 182 -11.82 -8.49 -19.25
C GLY A 182 -12.41 -7.27 -18.52
N LEU A 183 -13.71 -7.29 -18.27
CA LEU A 183 -14.41 -6.21 -17.58
C LEU A 183 -15.54 -6.72 -16.69
N THR A 184 -15.57 -6.26 -15.43
CA THR A 184 -16.74 -6.31 -14.53
C THR A 184 -17.02 -4.92 -13.96
N ALA A 185 -18.20 -4.72 -13.38
CA ALA A 185 -18.63 -3.40 -12.92
C ALA A 185 -19.57 -3.47 -11.70
N ASN A 186 -19.36 -2.60 -10.72
CA ASN A 186 -20.18 -2.52 -9.51
C ASN A 186 -20.86 -1.16 -9.42
N SER A 187 -22.01 -1.11 -8.74
CA SER A 187 -22.72 0.14 -8.48
C SER A 187 -21.96 0.97 -7.46
N LEU A 188 -21.84 2.27 -7.70
CA LEU A 188 -21.31 3.26 -6.76
C LEU A 188 -22.22 4.48 -6.79
N GLN A 189 -22.30 5.22 -5.69
CA GLN A 189 -23.07 6.46 -5.66
C GLN A 189 -22.33 7.55 -4.91
N SER A 190 -22.21 8.72 -5.54
CA SER A 190 -21.60 9.89 -4.91
C SER A 190 -22.55 11.08 -4.85
N ASN A 191 -22.23 12.04 -3.99
CA ASN A 191 -22.93 13.33 -3.96
C ASN A 191 -22.75 14.19 -5.24
N MET A 192 -21.98 13.75 -6.24
CA MET A 192 -21.90 14.39 -7.57
C MET A 192 -22.90 13.83 -8.57
N ASP A 193 -23.56 12.72 -8.26
CA ASP A 193 -24.46 12.04 -9.19
C ASP A 193 -25.76 12.86 -9.30
N VAL A 194 -25.98 13.42 -10.49
CA VAL A 194 -27.09 14.35 -10.74
C VAL A 194 -27.68 14.08 -12.12
N PRO A 195 -28.98 14.36 -12.33
CA PRO A 195 -29.56 14.32 -13.68
C PRO A 195 -28.71 15.16 -14.65
N PRO A 196 -28.54 14.71 -15.91
CA PRO A 196 -27.78 15.47 -16.89
C PRO A 196 -28.44 16.85 -17.11
N ASP A 197 -27.64 17.91 -16.98
CA ASP A 197 -28.11 19.30 -17.09
C ASP A 197 -28.38 19.66 -18.56
N LEU A 198 -29.68 19.66 -18.93
CA LEU A 198 -30.17 20.00 -20.27
C LEU A 198 -29.96 21.49 -20.64
N SER A 199 -29.66 22.35 -19.67
CA SER A 199 -29.63 23.81 -19.82
C SER A 199 -28.23 24.43 -19.88
N LYS A 200 -27.19 23.72 -19.43
CA LYS A 200 -25.80 24.21 -19.40
C LYS A 200 -24.88 23.44 -20.36
N SER A 201 -23.70 24.02 -20.58
CA SER A 201 -22.63 23.63 -21.50
C SER A 201 -21.99 22.23 -21.31
N GLY A 202 -22.65 21.28 -20.64
CA GLY A 202 -22.17 19.91 -20.43
C GLY A 202 -22.16 19.05 -21.71
N GLY A 203 -22.94 19.44 -22.72
CA GLY A 203 -23.09 18.69 -23.97
C GLY A 203 -23.82 17.34 -23.76
N PRO A 204 -24.16 16.64 -24.86
CA PRO A 204 -24.83 15.36 -24.75
C PRO A 204 -23.89 14.32 -24.12
N VAL A 205 -24.44 13.40 -23.34
CA VAL A 205 -23.69 12.33 -22.65
C VAL A 205 -24.31 10.98 -23.02
N PRO A 206 -23.52 9.93 -23.30
CA PRO A 206 -24.08 8.59 -23.46
C PRO A 206 -24.40 7.99 -22.07
N PRO A 207 -25.30 6.99 -22.00
CA PRO A 207 -25.48 6.18 -20.79
C PRO A 207 -24.17 5.53 -20.34
N CYS A 208 -23.94 5.38 -19.04
CA CYS A 208 -22.68 4.86 -18.51
C CYS A 208 -22.41 3.41 -18.96
N GLY A 209 -23.46 2.64 -19.26
CA GLY A 209 -23.35 1.30 -19.84
C GLY A 209 -22.55 1.26 -21.15
N ALA A 210 -22.55 2.36 -21.92
CA ALA A 210 -21.76 2.49 -23.14
C ALA A 210 -20.25 2.35 -22.89
N LEU A 211 -19.74 2.81 -21.74
CA LEU A 211 -18.31 2.75 -21.44
C LEU A 211 -17.80 1.31 -21.31
N ARG A 212 -18.66 0.39 -20.86
CA ARG A 212 -18.33 -1.04 -20.73
C ARG A 212 -18.09 -1.66 -22.09
N ARG A 213 -19.01 -1.43 -23.03
CA ARG A 213 -18.90 -1.96 -24.40
C ARG A 213 -17.81 -1.24 -25.20
N LEU A 214 -17.65 0.08 -25.05
CA LEU A 214 -16.55 0.82 -25.64
C LEU A 214 -15.17 0.25 -25.24
N PHE A 215 -14.99 -0.19 -23.99
CA PHE A 215 -13.76 -0.86 -23.55
C PHE A 215 -13.60 -2.23 -24.22
N LEU A 216 -14.65 -3.06 -24.23
CA LEU A 216 -14.62 -4.41 -24.82
C LEU A 216 -14.50 -4.42 -26.35
N GLU A 217 -14.85 -3.33 -27.03
CA GLU A 217 -14.62 -3.18 -28.47
C GLU A 217 -13.15 -2.85 -28.82
N GLN A 218 -12.27 -2.58 -27.84
CA GLN A 218 -10.88 -2.26 -28.13
C GLN A 218 -10.00 -3.50 -28.27
N SER A 219 -9.07 -3.46 -29.21
CA SER A 219 -8.04 -4.50 -29.38
C SER A 219 -6.85 -4.33 -28.43
N ASP A 220 -6.72 -3.17 -27.78
CA ASP A 220 -5.61 -2.88 -26.87
C ASP A 220 -6.10 -2.22 -25.58
N TYR A 221 -5.47 -2.61 -24.46
CA TYR A 221 -5.85 -2.17 -23.13
C TYR A 221 -5.75 -0.63 -22.97
N ALA A 222 -4.73 -0.01 -23.56
CA ALA A 222 -4.50 1.43 -23.44
C ALA A 222 -5.59 2.25 -24.15
N ALA A 223 -6.04 1.81 -25.32
CA ALA A 223 -7.18 2.37 -26.02
C ALA A 223 -8.47 2.21 -25.21
N GLY A 224 -8.64 1.05 -24.55
CA GLY A 224 -9.76 0.81 -23.63
C GLY A 224 -9.81 1.83 -22.50
N ILE A 225 -8.69 2.02 -21.78
CA ILE A 225 -8.59 3.02 -20.71
C ILE A 225 -8.82 4.44 -21.24
N LYS A 226 -8.30 4.75 -22.43
CA LYS A 226 -8.49 6.06 -23.08
C LYS A 226 -9.97 6.29 -23.44
N ALA A 227 -10.69 5.28 -23.90
CA ALA A 227 -12.12 5.36 -24.22
C ALA A 227 -12.94 5.65 -22.95
N ILE A 228 -12.68 4.94 -21.86
CA ILE A 228 -13.30 5.21 -20.54
C ILE A 228 -13.02 6.65 -20.08
N ALA A 229 -11.74 7.06 -20.12
CA ALA A 229 -11.32 8.36 -19.59
C ALA A 229 -11.95 9.55 -20.34
N ARG A 230 -12.12 9.44 -21.66
CA ARG A 230 -12.55 10.53 -22.55
C ARG A 230 -14.06 10.62 -22.74
N THR A 231 -14.80 9.56 -22.45
CA THR A 231 -16.26 9.55 -22.61
C THR A 231 -16.91 10.26 -21.42
N PRO A 232 -17.79 11.25 -21.63
CA PRO A 232 -18.45 11.94 -20.55
C PRO A 232 -19.44 11.03 -19.81
N ARG A 233 -19.65 11.29 -18.51
CA ARG A 233 -20.56 10.56 -17.63
C ARG A 233 -21.19 11.51 -16.61
N HIS A 234 -22.31 11.12 -16.02
CA HIS A 234 -23.04 11.94 -15.05
C HIS A 234 -23.46 11.19 -13.78
N VAL A 235 -23.14 9.89 -13.68
CA VAL A 235 -23.32 9.06 -12.48
C VAL A 235 -22.02 8.34 -12.12
N SER A 236 -21.91 7.89 -10.87
CA SER A 236 -20.77 7.12 -10.40
C SER A 236 -20.96 5.62 -10.62
N PHE A 237 -19.86 4.89 -10.79
CA PHE A 237 -19.82 3.43 -10.90
C PHE A 237 -18.37 2.93 -10.79
N ASN A 238 -18.19 1.66 -10.45
CA ASN A 238 -16.90 1.00 -10.50
C ASN A 238 -16.71 0.23 -11.81
N LEU A 239 -15.51 0.26 -12.39
CA LEU A 239 -15.08 -0.68 -13.43
C LEU A 239 -13.81 -1.41 -12.99
N MET A 240 -13.87 -2.74 -13.00
CA MET A 240 -12.71 -3.62 -12.88
C MET A 240 -12.30 -4.03 -14.29
N VAL A 241 -11.16 -3.51 -14.77
CA VAL A 241 -10.67 -3.74 -16.13
C VAL A 241 -9.33 -4.45 -16.14
N SER A 242 -9.23 -5.54 -16.90
CA SER A 242 -8.05 -6.39 -16.94
C SER A 242 -7.59 -6.71 -18.37
N SER A 243 -6.38 -7.24 -18.47
CA SER A 243 -5.82 -7.80 -19.69
C SER A 243 -5.06 -9.09 -19.39
N ALA A 244 -5.11 -10.03 -20.33
CA ALA A 244 -4.31 -11.26 -20.39
C ALA A 244 -2.81 -11.01 -20.14
N ASP A 245 -2.31 -9.81 -20.43
CA ASP A 245 -0.92 -9.39 -20.19
C ASP A 245 -0.58 -9.17 -18.70
N ASN A 246 -1.35 -9.76 -17.77
CA ASN A 246 -1.18 -9.60 -16.32
C ASN A 246 -1.34 -8.14 -15.83
N ILE A 247 -2.29 -7.41 -16.44
CA ILE A 247 -2.62 -6.03 -16.07
C ILE A 247 -4.04 -5.99 -15.52
N GLY A 248 -4.23 -5.29 -14.41
CA GLY A 248 -5.54 -5.02 -13.83
C GLY A 248 -5.62 -3.62 -13.24
N LEU A 249 -6.74 -2.94 -13.43
CA LEU A 249 -7.06 -1.67 -12.81
C LEU A 249 -8.48 -1.70 -12.26
N CYS A 250 -8.62 -1.18 -11.05
CA CYS A 250 -9.89 -0.83 -10.45
C CYS A 250 -10.12 0.67 -10.64
N LEU A 251 -11.23 1.04 -11.29
CA LEU A 251 -11.59 2.41 -11.62
C LEU A 251 -12.89 2.79 -10.91
N GLU A 252 -12.78 3.60 -9.87
CA GLU A 252 -13.91 4.29 -9.23
C GLU A 252 -14.22 5.55 -10.05
N VAL A 253 -15.21 5.44 -10.94
CA VAL A 253 -15.60 6.49 -11.87
C VAL A 253 -16.66 7.36 -11.22
N THR A 254 -16.47 8.67 -11.31
CA THR A 254 -17.46 9.69 -10.96
C THR A 254 -17.72 10.61 -12.16
N PRO A 255 -18.73 11.50 -12.11
CA PRO A 255 -19.03 12.42 -13.21
C PRO A 255 -17.83 13.26 -13.68
N LYS A 256 -16.96 13.68 -12.75
CA LYS A 256 -15.83 14.57 -13.04
C LYS A 256 -14.46 13.89 -12.98
N THR A 257 -14.31 12.88 -12.12
CA THR A 257 -13.00 12.32 -11.76
C THR A 257 -13.04 10.80 -11.85
N ILE A 258 -11.93 10.19 -12.26
CA ILE A 258 -11.72 8.74 -12.14
C ILE A 258 -10.65 8.53 -11.09
N PHE A 259 -11.01 7.87 -10.00
CA PHE A 259 -10.06 7.40 -9.00
C PHE A 259 -9.64 5.98 -9.37
N ARG A 260 -8.34 5.70 -9.30
CA ARG A 260 -7.78 4.43 -9.77
C ARG A 260 -7.01 3.74 -8.66
N SER A 261 -7.18 2.42 -8.57
CA SER A 261 -6.34 1.51 -7.81
C SER A 261 -5.72 0.49 -8.75
N SER A 262 -4.48 0.09 -8.47
CA SER A 262 -3.74 -0.88 -9.29
C SER A 262 -2.91 -1.80 -8.39
N THR A 263 -2.93 -3.09 -8.65
CA THR A 263 -1.97 -4.03 -8.07
C THR A 263 -0.63 -3.93 -8.81
N THR A 264 0.36 -3.33 -8.16
CA THR A 264 1.74 -3.34 -8.66
C THR A 264 2.38 -4.71 -8.47
N SER A 265 3.51 -4.97 -9.15
CA SER A 265 4.36 -6.14 -8.89
C SER A 265 4.95 -6.20 -7.47
N SER A 266 4.71 -5.17 -6.64
CA SER A 266 5.13 -5.06 -5.24
C SER A 266 4.01 -5.23 -4.21
N ASN A 267 2.74 -5.42 -4.60
CA ASN A 267 1.68 -5.78 -3.65
C ASN A 267 1.74 -7.27 -3.30
N GLU A 268 1.67 -7.59 -2.00
CA GLU A 268 1.61 -8.97 -1.47
C GLU A 268 0.41 -9.74 -2.03
N ALA A 269 -0.75 -9.09 -2.17
CA ALA A 269 -1.90 -9.65 -2.85
C ALA A 269 -1.78 -9.47 -4.38
N ALA A 270 -1.82 -10.59 -5.10
CA ALA A 270 -1.83 -10.65 -6.55
C ALA A 270 -3.24 -10.51 -7.15
N TYR A 271 -4.19 -9.98 -6.38
CA TYR A 271 -5.57 -9.75 -6.76
C TYR A 271 -6.07 -8.40 -6.22
N MET A 272 -7.16 -7.89 -6.79
CA MET A 272 -7.90 -6.71 -6.35
C MET A 272 -9.36 -7.10 -6.14
N VAL A 273 -10.00 -6.61 -5.09
CA VAL A 273 -11.42 -6.85 -4.80
C VAL A 273 -12.17 -5.53 -4.71
N HIS A 274 -13.43 -5.50 -5.10
CA HIS A 274 -14.31 -4.33 -4.99
C HIS A 274 -15.76 -4.71 -4.72
N ALA A 275 -16.43 -3.95 -3.85
CA ALA A 275 -17.87 -4.05 -3.59
C ALA A 275 -18.61 -2.82 -4.17
N ASN A 276 -19.47 -2.16 -3.41
CA ASN A 276 -20.27 -1.00 -3.84
C ASN A 276 -20.00 0.31 -3.09
N HIS A 277 -18.94 0.37 -2.28
CA HIS A 277 -18.47 1.60 -1.65
C HIS A 277 -17.15 2.06 -2.26
N PHE A 278 -16.90 3.37 -2.20
CA PHE A 278 -15.61 3.92 -2.60
C PHE A 278 -14.54 3.57 -1.54
N GLN A 279 -13.48 2.90 -1.97
CA GLN A 279 -12.38 2.43 -1.12
C GLN A 279 -11.02 2.97 -1.57
N THR A 280 -10.91 3.66 -2.71
CA THR A 280 -9.63 4.26 -3.09
C THR A 280 -9.23 5.36 -2.10
N ALA A 281 -7.98 5.31 -1.63
CA ALA A 281 -7.44 6.34 -0.74
C ALA A 281 -7.55 7.77 -1.32
N ALA A 282 -7.52 7.89 -2.65
CA ALA A 282 -7.67 9.17 -3.34
C ALA A 282 -9.11 9.71 -3.28
N PHE A 283 -10.14 8.86 -3.24
CA PHE A 283 -11.52 9.26 -2.98
C PHE A 283 -11.74 9.55 -1.49
N GLN A 284 -11.28 8.65 -0.60
CA GLN A 284 -11.46 8.77 0.85
C GLN A 284 -10.78 10.02 1.45
N SER A 285 -9.78 10.56 0.77
CA SER A 285 -9.11 11.81 1.17
C SER A 285 -9.81 13.10 0.69
N GLN A 286 -10.91 13.00 -0.07
CA GLN A 286 -11.67 14.16 -0.52
C GLN A 286 -12.62 14.65 0.57
N THR A 287 -12.58 15.94 0.90
CA THR A 287 -13.48 16.52 1.92
C THR A 287 -14.84 16.94 1.35
N GLN A 288 -14.95 17.07 0.03
CA GLN A 288 -16.17 17.54 -0.65
C GLN A 288 -16.92 16.42 -1.37
N LEU A 289 -16.27 15.29 -1.62
CA LEU A 289 -16.90 14.12 -2.22
C LEU A 289 -17.33 13.18 -1.11
N VAL A 290 -18.57 12.72 -1.18
CA VAL A 290 -19.16 11.85 -0.17
C VAL A 290 -19.71 10.64 -0.89
N ASP A 291 -19.34 9.45 -0.40
CA ASP A 291 -20.02 8.21 -0.76
C ASP A 291 -21.44 8.28 -0.18
N THR A 292 -22.43 8.21 -1.05
CA THR A 292 -23.85 8.28 -0.67
C THR A 292 -24.57 6.96 -0.89
N TYR A 293 -23.82 5.88 -1.18
CA TYR A 293 -24.36 4.55 -1.34
C TYR A 293 -24.95 4.04 -0.01
N GLN A 294 -26.15 3.45 -0.06
CA GLN A 294 -26.92 3.12 1.15
C GLN A 294 -26.83 1.64 1.57
N GLY A 295 -26.19 0.80 0.75
CA GLY A 295 -26.10 -0.64 1.00
C GLY A 295 -25.09 -1.01 2.08
N GLY A 296 -25.60 -1.41 3.25
CA GLY A 296 -24.75 -1.77 4.41
C GLY A 296 -23.93 -3.05 4.23
N SER A 297 -24.36 -3.98 3.37
CA SER A 297 -23.61 -5.22 3.12
C SER A 297 -22.33 -4.99 2.32
N SER A 298 -22.25 -3.88 1.58
CA SER A 298 -21.06 -3.54 0.81
C SER A 298 -19.78 -3.43 1.65
N TRP A 299 -19.87 -3.12 2.94
CA TRP A 299 -18.71 -2.88 3.80
C TRP A 299 -17.92 -4.16 4.09
N TYR A 300 -18.57 -5.32 4.13
CA TYR A 300 -17.89 -6.58 4.45
C TYR A 300 -17.77 -7.55 3.28
N ARG A 301 -18.63 -7.50 2.25
CA ARG A 301 -18.61 -8.51 1.17
C ARG A 301 -17.27 -8.53 0.41
N GLY A 302 -16.64 -7.37 0.21
CA GLY A 302 -15.29 -7.29 -0.35
C GLY A 302 -14.24 -7.96 0.54
N GLU A 303 -14.27 -7.69 1.84
CA GLU A 303 -13.37 -8.31 2.84
C GLU A 303 -13.58 -9.83 2.92
N ARG A 304 -14.84 -10.30 2.81
CA ARG A 304 -15.16 -11.73 2.76
C ARG A 304 -14.56 -12.41 1.54
N LEU A 305 -14.69 -11.82 0.36
CA LEU A 305 -14.08 -12.35 -0.86
C LEU A 305 -12.55 -12.38 -0.74
N GLU A 306 -11.93 -11.29 -0.25
CA GLU A 306 -10.49 -11.25 -0.03
C GLU A 306 -10.02 -12.31 0.98
N ALA A 307 -10.75 -12.50 2.09
CA ALA A 307 -10.45 -13.52 3.08
C ALA A 307 -10.50 -14.93 2.46
N GLY A 308 -11.53 -15.24 1.67
CA GLY A 308 -11.66 -16.52 0.97
C GLY A 308 -10.53 -16.76 -0.03
N LEU A 309 -10.19 -15.75 -0.85
CA LEU A 309 -9.06 -15.83 -1.79
C LEU A 309 -7.72 -16.02 -1.06
N ARG A 310 -7.51 -15.32 0.06
CA ARG A 310 -6.28 -15.44 0.86
C ARG A 310 -6.16 -16.80 1.53
N GLU A 311 -7.26 -17.33 2.07
CA GLU A 311 -7.30 -18.64 2.70
C GLU A 311 -6.95 -19.74 1.69
N GLN A 312 -7.66 -19.79 0.57
CA GLN A 312 -7.41 -20.81 -0.46
C GLN A 312 -6.00 -20.66 -1.08
N GLY A 313 -5.59 -19.43 -1.39
CA GLY A 313 -4.28 -19.13 -1.95
C GLY A 313 -3.12 -19.41 -0.99
N GLY A 314 -3.30 -19.17 0.31
CA GLY A 314 -2.31 -19.46 1.35
C GLY A 314 -2.14 -20.96 1.61
N ILE A 315 -3.24 -21.74 1.54
CA ILE A 315 -3.19 -23.20 1.69
C ILE A 315 -2.48 -23.86 0.50
N LYS A 316 -2.76 -23.41 -0.73
CA LYS A 316 -2.33 -24.09 -1.96
C LYS A 316 -1.12 -23.43 -2.66
N GLY A 317 -0.76 -22.22 -2.27
CA GLY A 317 0.29 -21.40 -2.92
C GLY A 317 -0.14 -20.76 -4.24
N SER A 318 -1.29 -21.16 -4.80
CA SER A 318 -1.93 -20.60 -6.00
C SER A 318 -3.42 -20.95 -5.99
N LEU A 319 -4.24 -20.13 -6.63
CA LEU A 319 -5.69 -20.31 -6.75
C LEU A 319 -6.06 -21.08 -8.02
N SER A 320 -6.84 -22.17 -7.88
CA SER A 320 -7.55 -22.76 -9.01
C SER A 320 -8.89 -22.04 -9.26
N GLU A 321 -9.53 -22.32 -10.39
CA GLU A 321 -10.90 -21.87 -10.67
C GLU A 321 -11.86 -22.24 -9.52
N ASP A 322 -11.86 -23.51 -9.10
CA ASP A 322 -12.67 -24.01 -7.98
C ASP A 322 -12.46 -23.22 -6.67
N ASP A 323 -11.25 -22.71 -6.43
CA ASP A 323 -10.94 -21.93 -5.22
C ASP A 323 -11.58 -20.55 -5.28
N ILE A 324 -11.58 -19.94 -6.47
CA ILE A 324 -12.19 -18.64 -6.71
C ILE A 324 -13.71 -18.76 -6.60
N VAL A 325 -14.29 -19.84 -7.14
CA VAL A 325 -15.71 -20.21 -7.01
C VAL A 325 -16.08 -20.33 -5.53
N ALA A 326 -15.29 -21.11 -4.77
CA ALA A 326 -15.54 -21.34 -3.35
C ALA A 326 -15.49 -20.04 -2.54
N ALA A 327 -14.53 -19.15 -2.85
CA ALA A 327 -14.43 -17.84 -2.22
C ALA A 327 -15.66 -16.94 -2.51
N LEU A 328 -16.16 -16.96 -3.75
CA LEU A 328 -17.38 -16.21 -4.15
C LEU A 328 -18.68 -16.81 -3.60
N SER A 329 -18.64 -18.03 -3.09
CA SER A 329 -19.76 -18.75 -2.50
C SER A 329 -19.90 -18.54 -0.98
N ASP A 330 -19.25 -17.52 -0.42
CA ASP A 330 -19.32 -17.23 1.02
C ASP A 330 -20.73 -16.75 1.43
N HIS A 331 -21.29 -17.41 2.44
CA HIS A 331 -22.63 -17.13 2.99
C HIS A 331 -22.58 -16.39 4.35
N ALA A 332 -21.42 -15.87 4.77
CA ALA A 332 -21.35 -15.11 6.01
C ALA A 332 -22.11 -13.78 5.87
N GLY A 333 -22.95 -13.45 6.85
CA GLY A 333 -23.84 -12.28 6.77
C GLY A 333 -25.19 -12.55 6.09
N TYR A 334 -25.58 -13.81 5.91
CA TYR A 334 -26.86 -14.22 5.32
C TYR A 334 -28.06 -13.42 5.91
N PRO A 335 -29.02 -12.96 5.06
CA PRO A 335 -29.10 -13.15 3.61
C PRO A 335 -28.22 -12.24 2.77
N PHE A 336 -27.70 -11.15 3.36
CA PHE A 336 -26.93 -10.13 2.65
C PHE A 336 -25.45 -10.53 2.53
N SER A 337 -25.18 -11.82 2.34
CA SER A 337 -23.84 -12.38 2.24
C SER A 337 -23.16 -12.04 0.90
N LEU A 338 -21.88 -12.41 0.75
CA LEU A 338 -21.17 -12.28 -0.53
C LEU A 338 -21.91 -13.03 -1.65
N CYS A 339 -22.31 -14.27 -1.40
CA CYS A 339 -23.34 -14.93 -2.17
C CYS A 339 -24.69 -14.49 -1.60
N GLU A 340 -25.37 -13.53 -2.21
CA GLU A 340 -26.61 -12.94 -1.70
C GLU A 340 -27.82 -13.84 -1.97
N HIS A 341 -28.78 -13.87 -1.03
CA HIS A 341 -29.98 -14.71 -1.12
C HIS A 341 -31.27 -13.92 -0.95
N PHE A 342 -32.22 -14.17 -1.84
CA PHE A 342 -33.58 -13.68 -1.68
C PHE A 342 -34.32 -14.46 -0.57
N ILE A 343 -35.02 -13.74 0.32
CA ILE A 343 -35.90 -14.34 1.35
C ILE A 343 -37.36 -13.92 1.10
N GLU A 344 -38.22 -14.88 0.77
CA GLU A 344 -39.66 -14.66 0.70
C GLU A 344 -40.24 -14.23 2.06
N GLY A 345 -41.06 -13.17 2.07
CA GLY A 345 -41.80 -12.71 3.25
C GLY A 345 -41.20 -11.53 4.04
N ARG A 346 -40.00 -11.03 3.69
CA ARG A 346 -39.43 -9.81 4.31
C ARG A 346 -39.78 -8.49 3.61
N ALA A 347 -40.24 -8.52 2.36
CA ALA A 347 -40.62 -7.31 1.60
C ALA A 347 -41.74 -6.48 2.27
N HIS A 348 -42.54 -7.08 3.16
CA HIS A 348 -43.58 -6.38 3.94
C HIS A 348 -43.19 -5.99 5.37
N LYS A 349 -42.01 -6.40 5.88
CA LYS A 349 -41.64 -6.24 7.29
C LYS A 349 -40.79 -5.01 7.62
N GLN A 350 -40.41 -4.20 6.64
CA GLN A 350 -39.88 -2.85 6.92
C GLN A 350 -40.99 -1.83 7.26
N GLU A 351 -42.27 -2.19 7.15
CA GLU A 351 -43.38 -1.31 7.54
C GLU A 351 -43.94 -1.55 8.96
N GLN A 352 -43.77 -2.71 9.60
CA GLN A 352 -44.39 -2.96 10.90
C GLN A 352 -43.55 -3.86 11.82
N GLU A 353 -43.25 -3.34 13.01
CA GLU A 353 -42.69 -4.07 14.15
C GLU A 353 -43.53 -5.30 14.58
N GLN A 354 -42.85 -6.19 15.30
CA GLN A 354 -43.35 -7.24 16.21
C GLN A 354 -43.72 -8.65 15.67
N GLN A 355 -43.17 -9.63 16.41
CA GLN A 355 -43.55 -11.04 16.59
C GLN A 355 -43.12 -12.07 15.51
N GLY A 356 -42.39 -13.10 15.98
CA GLY A 356 -41.99 -14.29 15.22
C GLY A 356 -43.05 -15.42 15.27
N PRO A 357 -42.71 -16.71 15.05
CA PRO A 357 -41.47 -17.27 14.51
C PRO A 357 -41.67 -18.36 13.40
N VAL A 358 -40.54 -18.79 12.81
CA VAL A 358 -40.26 -20.05 12.07
C VAL A 358 -40.96 -20.32 10.72
N PHE A 359 -40.21 -20.60 9.64
CA PHE A 359 -40.28 -21.83 8.82
C PHE A 359 -39.13 -21.96 7.79
N SER A 360 -38.89 -23.22 7.43
CA SER A 360 -37.83 -23.94 6.68
C SER A 360 -37.00 -23.25 5.59
N TYR A 361 -35.70 -23.59 5.56
CA TYR A 361 -34.71 -23.20 4.55
C TYR A 361 -34.33 -24.38 3.66
N GLN A 362 -34.23 -24.14 2.36
CA GLN A 362 -33.58 -25.04 1.40
C GLN A 362 -32.59 -24.20 0.59
N ALA A 363 -31.29 -24.38 0.85
CA ALA A 363 -30.21 -23.73 0.10
C ALA A 363 -29.99 -24.47 -1.22
N LEU A 364 -30.06 -23.76 -2.34
CA LEU A 364 -29.53 -24.22 -3.62
C LEU A 364 -28.10 -23.68 -3.73
N ALA A 365 -27.12 -24.58 -3.89
CA ALA A 365 -25.71 -24.22 -4.06
C ALA A 365 -25.50 -23.62 -5.46
N PRO A 366 -24.69 -22.56 -5.61
CA PRO A 366 -24.37 -22.03 -6.93
C PRO A 366 -23.48 -23.02 -7.70
N ASN A 367 -23.87 -23.32 -8.94
CA ASN A 367 -23.03 -24.00 -9.92
C ASN A 367 -22.34 -22.92 -10.78
N LEU A 368 -21.07 -23.09 -11.16
CA LEU A 368 -20.26 -22.07 -11.84
C LEU A 368 -19.60 -22.64 -13.09
N GLU A 369 -19.56 -21.87 -14.19
CA GLU A 369 -18.67 -22.13 -15.34
C GLU A 369 -18.02 -20.82 -15.85
N ALA A 370 -16.76 -20.90 -16.28
CA ALA A 370 -15.96 -19.76 -16.73
C ALA A 370 -16.21 -19.34 -18.20
N ILE A 371 -16.09 -18.04 -18.47
CA ILE A 371 -16.03 -17.45 -19.81
C ILE A 371 -14.57 -17.41 -20.25
N PHE A 372 -14.21 -18.20 -21.25
CA PHE A 372 -12.84 -18.28 -21.79
C PHE A 372 -12.66 -17.33 -22.98
N ALA A 373 -11.54 -16.60 -23.00
CA ALA A 373 -11.05 -15.92 -24.19
C ALA A 373 -10.07 -16.84 -24.97
N ASP A 374 -10.58 -17.83 -25.71
CA ASP A 374 -9.77 -18.62 -26.66
C ASP A 374 -10.41 -18.64 -28.05
N GLU A 375 -9.59 -18.70 -29.10
CA GLU A 375 -10.05 -18.75 -30.48
C GLU A 375 -10.68 -20.12 -30.80
N THR A 376 -12.01 -20.10 -30.91
CA THR A 376 -12.87 -21.06 -31.62
C THR A 376 -13.22 -22.42 -30.97
N LEU A 377 -14.53 -22.66 -30.91
CA LEU A 377 -15.28 -23.93 -30.93
C LEU A 377 -15.40 -24.81 -29.68
N GLN A 378 -14.54 -24.72 -28.65
CA GLN A 378 -14.72 -25.51 -27.42
C GLN A 378 -15.63 -24.84 -26.35
N ILE A 379 -15.97 -23.57 -26.54
CA ILE A 379 -16.66 -22.73 -25.57
C ILE A 379 -18.19 -22.96 -25.55
N ALA A 380 -18.81 -23.24 -26.70
CA ALA A 380 -20.26 -23.34 -26.81
C ALA A 380 -20.89 -24.49 -25.99
N ASP A 381 -20.17 -25.60 -25.78
CA ASP A 381 -20.67 -26.77 -25.05
C ASP A 381 -20.58 -26.61 -23.52
N ALA A 382 -19.55 -25.91 -23.02
CA ALA A 382 -19.48 -25.49 -21.63
C ALA A 382 -20.63 -24.50 -21.36
N ILE A 383 -20.66 -23.37 -22.06
CA ILE A 383 -21.59 -22.25 -21.82
C ILE A 383 -23.08 -22.58 -21.89
N SER A 384 -23.46 -23.61 -22.66
CA SER A 384 -24.83 -24.15 -22.64
C SER A 384 -25.28 -24.69 -21.26
N ARG A 385 -24.36 -24.72 -20.28
CA ARG A 385 -24.53 -25.24 -18.92
C ARG A 385 -24.32 -24.20 -17.82
N LEU A 386 -24.39 -22.89 -18.11
CA LEU A 386 -24.32 -21.80 -17.10
C LEU A 386 -25.63 -21.61 -16.33
N PRO A 387 -25.75 -22.02 -15.04
CA PRO A 387 -27.02 -21.94 -14.33
C PRO A 387 -27.48 -20.51 -14.02
N MET A 388 -28.77 -20.30 -13.81
CA MET A 388 -29.35 -18.98 -13.51
C MET A 388 -28.85 -18.33 -12.20
N ASP A 389 -28.22 -19.09 -11.30
CA ASP A 389 -27.69 -18.60 -10.01
C ASP A 389 -26.14 -18.47 -10.01
N SER A 390 -25.54 -18.32 -11.20
CA SER A 390 -24.08 -18.42 -11.37
C SER A 390 -23.29 -17.18 -10.99
N ILE A 391 -22.13 -17.45 -10.40
CA ILE A 391 -21.00 -16.53 -10.28
C ILE A 391 -20.34 -16.36 -11.67
N LEU A 392 -20.01 -15.14 -12.05
CA LEU A 392 -19.34 -14.86 -13.33
C LEU A 392 -17.83 -14.96 -13.17
N LEU A 393 -17.20 -15.90 -13.87
CA LEU A 393 -15.74 -16.04 -13.91
C LEU A 393 -15.22 -15.80 -15.33
N ILE A 394 -14.41 -14.76 -15.55
CA ILE A 394 -13.83 -14.46 -16.87
C ILE A 394 -12.38 -14.89 -16.86
N HIS A 395 -12.03 -15.82 -17.75
CA HIS A 395 -10.69 -16.36 -17.95
C HIS A 395 -10.03 -15.73 -19.17
N THR A 396 -8.84 -15.15 -18.98
CA THR A 396 -8.02 -14.59 -20.07
C THR A 396 -6.64 -15.26 -20.08
N PRO A 397 -6.38 -16.19 -21.02
CA PRO A 397 -5.11 -16.91 -21.10
C PRO A 397 -3.98 -16.02 -21.66
N ALA A 398 -2.72 -16.33 -21.30
CA ALA A 398 -1.56 -15.57 -21.75
C ALA A 398 -1.22 -15.83 -23.24
N LEU A 399 -0.96 -14.76 -24.01
CA LEU A 399 -0.61 -14.80 -25.45
C LEU A 399 0.56 -15.73 -25.81
N SER A 400 1.44 -16.05 -24.85
CA SER A 400 2.62 -16.90 -25.07
C SER A 400 2.29 -18.39 -25.28
N GLU A 401 1.11 -18.86 -24.86
CA GLU A 401 0.72 -20.26 -25.09
C GLU A 401 0.20 -20.49 -26.52
N CYS A 402 -0.39 -19.48 -27.16
CA CYS A 402 -0.91 -19.58 -28.54
C CYS A 402 0.19 -19.72 -29.60
N GLN A 403 1.37 -19.12 -29.40
CA GLN A 403 2.48 -19.20 -30.36
C GLN A 403 3.20 -20.55 -30.36
N SER A 404 2.94 -21.42 -29.38
CA SER A 404 3.61 -22.73 -29.26
C SER A 404 2.94 -23.85 -30.06
N ARG A 405 1.76 -23.61 -30.66
CA ARG A 405 1.00 -24.59 -31.46
C ARG A 405 1.06 -24.39 -32.98
N GLU A 406 1.73 -23.35 -33.48
CA GLU A 406 1.78 -23.02 -34.93
C GLU A 406 2.99 -23.57 -35.70
N GLN A 407 3.79 -24.48 -35.14
CA GLN A 407 4.89 -25.12 -35.90
C GLN A 407 4.55 -26.52 -36.38
N SER A 408 3.71 -26.59 -37.41
CA SER A 408 3.59 -27.77 -38.29
C SER A 408 3.02 -27.34 -39.65
N PRO A 409 3.85 -27.11 -40.68
CA PRO A 409 3.35 -26.85 -42.02
C PRO A 409 3.00 -28.17 -42.71
N ALA A 410 1.70 -28.41 -42.90
CA ALA A 410 1.21 -29.35 -43.89
C ALA A 410 1.50 -28.81 -45.30
N GLN A 411 2.21 -29.61 -46.08
CA GLN A 411 2.55 -29.36 -47.47
C GLN A 411 1.28 -29.27 -48.33
N ALA A 412 1.09 -28.17 -49.05
CA ALA A 412 0.36 -28.16 -50.32
C ALA A 412 0.80 -26.98 -51.19
N SER A 413 1.18 -27.33 -52.42
CA SER A 413 1.69 -26.49 -53.50
C SER A 413 0.73 -25.39 -53.98
N ALA A 414 1.26 -24.22 -54.34
CA ALA A 414 0.92 -23.55 -55.59
C ALA A 414 1.94 -22.46 -55.95
N HIS A 415 2.26 -22.43 -57.24
CA HIS A 415 3.25 -21.63 -57.93
C HIS A 415 2.84 -20.15 -58.10
N GLU A 416 3.88 -19.31 -58.15
CA GLU A 416 4.09 -18.20 -59.10
C GLU A 416 3.38 -16.82 -58.97
N ARG A 417 4.29 -15.82 -58.95
CA ARG A 417 4.38 -14.60 -59.79
C ARG A 417 3.98 -13.24 -59.19
N LEU A 418 5.03 -12.39 -59.14
CA LEU A 418 5.15 -11.00 -59.63
C LEU A 418 4.22 -9.95 -58.99
N GLY A 419 4.67 -8.78 -58.53
CA GLY A 419 5.96 -8.10 -58.59
C GLY A 419 5.83 -6.63 -58.15
N ARG A 420 6.99 -6.00 -57.87
CA ARG A 420 7.34 -4.56 -57.97
C ARG A 420 6.23 -3.53 -57.65
N GLY A 421 6.37 -2.71 -56.60
CA GLY A 421 7.22 -1.50 -56.65
C GLY A 421 6.36 -0.21 -56.56
N PRO A 422 6.94 0.98 -56.39
CA PRO A 422 6.86 1.72 -55.11
C PRO A 422 6.48 3.22 -55.20
N ALA A 423 6.45 3.88 -54.02
CA ALA A 423 7.01 5.21 -53.70
C ALA A 423 6.13 6.50 -53.69
N ALA A 424 6.63 7.42 -52.82
CA ALA A 424 6.46 8.89 -52.70
C ALA A 424 5.21 9.39 -51.93
N SER A 425 5.29 10.11 -50.79
CA SER A 425 6.08 11.25 -50.24
C SER A 425 5.45 12.63 -50.45
N LEU A 426 5.66 13.51 -49.45
CA LEU A 426 5.44 14.98 -49.35
C LEU A 426 4.14 15.36 -48.58
N ALA A 427 4.10 16.06 -47.44
CA ALA A 427 4.87 17.15 -46.78
C ALA A 427 4.19 18.53 -46.88
N ALA A 428 4.37 19.30 -45.78
CA ALA A 428 4.22 20.76 -45.59
C ALA A 428 2.82 21.29 -45.16
N SER A 429 2.66 21.83 -43.93
CA SER A 429 2.85 23.24 -43.48
C SER A 429 1.56 24.06 -43.59
N GLY A 430 1.14 25.03 -42.77
CA GLY A 430 1.61 25.78 -41.60
C GLY A 430 0.44 26.73 -41.20
N SER A 431 0.19 27.00 -39.92
CA SER A 431 0.54 28.22 -39.17
C SER A 431 -0.61 29.23 -38.93
N LEU A 432 -0.81 29.55 -37.64
CA LEU A 432 -1.09 30.87 -37.02
C LEU A 432 -2.39 31.64 -37.33
N HIS A 433 -3.20 31.90 -36.28
CA HIS A 433 -3.51 33.27 -35.80
C HIS A 433 -4.32 33.27 -34.48
N GLN A 434 -3.80 34.00 -33.48
CA GLN A 434 -4.51 34.77 -32.44
C GLN A 434 -4.35 36.28 -32.81
N PRO A 435 -4.84 37.32 -32.07
CA PRO A 435 -5.60 37.41 -30.79
C PRO A 435 -6.76 38.45 -30.80
N ALA A 436 -7.51 38.62 -29.69
CA ALA A 436 -8.00 39.93 -29.22
C ALA A 436 -8.61 39.86 -27.79
N THR A 437 -8.48 40.98 -27.09
CA THR A 437 -8.64 41.22 -25.64
C THR A 437 -9.76 42.25 -25.38
N ILE A 438 -10.10 42.49 -24.09
CA ILE A 438 -10.52 43.78 -23.44
C ILE A 438 -11.98 43.95 -22.92
N PHE A 439 -12.04 44.15 -21.57
CA PHE A 439 -12.93 44.96 -20.68
C PHE A 439 -14.39 44.49 -20.46
N GLU A 440 -15.01 44.54 -19.26
CA GLU A 440 -15.12 45.61 -18.27
C GLU A 440 -15.71 45.08 -16.91
N SER A 441 -15.60 45.84 -15.82
CA SER A 441 -16.24 45.64 -14.48
C SER A 441 -16.85 46.99 -14.04
N PRO A 442 -17.52 47.20 -12.87
CA PRO A 442 -18.53 46.48 -12.04
C PRO A 442 -19.81 47.39 -11.89
N PRO A 443 -20.73 47.39 -10.85
CA PRO A 443 -20.45 47.64 -9.41
C PRO A 443 -21.41 47.00 -8.33
N THR A 444 -20.96 46.99 -7.05
CA THR A 444 -21.62 47.23 -5.72
C THR A 444 -23.09 46.80 -5.43
N GLU A 445 -23.58 46.38 -4.25
CA GLU A 445 -23.30 46.79 -2.86
C GLU A 445 -24.08 45.93 -1.80
N ALA A 446 -23.54 45.88 -0.57
CA ALA A 446 -24.18 45.84 0.77
C ALA A 446 -25.08 44.68 1.31
N GLY A 447 -24.75 44.23 2.55
CA GLY A 447 -25.77 44.07 3.62
C GLY A 447 -25.63 42.94 4.66
N HIS A 448 -25.06 43.27 5.83
CA HIS A 448 -25.42 42.83 7.20
C HIS A 448 -25.18 41.39 7.75
N ALA A 449 -24.46 41.36 8.88
CA ALA A 449 -24.49 40.36 9.98
C ALA A 449 -25.53 40.79 11.05
N PRO A 450 -25.61 40.24 12.30
CA PRO A 450 -25.30 38.90 12.86
C PRO A 450 -26.47 38.35 13.74
N ILE A 451 -26.50 37.05 14.10
CA ILE A 451 -27.26 36.57 15.30
C ILE A 451 -26.53 35.40 15.99
N CYS A 452 -26.13 35.64 17.24
CA CYS A 452 -25.79 34.66 18.28
C CYS A 452 -27.06 33.96 18.81
N ALA A 453 -26.93 32.70 19.21
CA ALA A 453 -27.74 32.13 20.29
C ALA A 453 -26.96 31.01 21.01
N ASP A 454 -26.79 31.23 22.31
CA ASP A 454 -26.25 30.34 23.33
C ASP A 454 -27.04 29.05 23.48
N PHE A 455 -26.40 27.97 23.95
CA PHE A 455 -26.89 27.22 25.12
C PHE A 455 -25.74 26.46 25.81
N ALA A 456 -25.71 26.61 27.12
CA ALA A 456 -24.64 26.20 28.03
C ALA A 456 -25.05 25.00 28.91
N LEU A 457 -24.03 24.33 29.47
CA LEU A 457 -24.01 23.50 30.71
C LEU A 457 -24.71 22.13 30.62
N SER A 458 -24.23 21.03 31.22
CA SER A 458 -23.45 20.89 32.46
C SER A 458 -22.61 19.61 32.54
N VAL A 459 -21.49 19.73 33.24
CA VAL A 459 -20.68 18.66 33.85
C VAL A 459 -21.40 18.11 35.09
N THR A 460 -21.31 16.80 35.35
CA THR A 460 -21.44 16.23 36.70
C THR A 460 -20.39 15.16 36.93
N GLU A 461 -19.51 15.42 37.89
CA GLU A 461 -18.61 14.48 38.56
C GLU A 461 -19.36 13.59 39.57
N HIS A 462 -18.83 12.37 39.78
CA HIS A 462 -18.68 11.62 41.05
C HIS A 462 -18.35 10.15 40.67
N THR A 463 -17.43 9.39 41.27
CA THR A 463 -16.81 9.42 42.61
C THR A 463 -15.59 8.47 42.62
N LYS A 464 -14.58 8.76 43.45
CA LYS A 464 -13.47 7.87 43.83
C LYS A 464 -13.95 6.74 44.75
N SER A 465 -13.41 5.53 44.60
CA SER A 465 -13.19 4.59 45.72
C SER A 465 -11.89 3.81 45.54
N GLU A 466 -11.29 3.47 46.67
CA GLU A 466 -9.91 3.01 46.88
C GLU A 466 -9.66 1.53 46.53
N LEU A 467 -8.38 1.29 46.20
CA LEU A 467 -7.57 0.07 46.22
C LEU A 467 -8.14 -1.19 46.91
N ASP A 468 -8.08 -2.31 46.17
CA ASP A 468 -7.60 -3.60 46.69
C ASP A 468 -6.73 -4.29 45.62
N LEU A 469 -5.43 -4.40 45.90
CA LEU A 469 -4.43 -5.01 45.02
C LEU A 469 -4.39 -6.52 45.26
N THR A 470 -4.94 -7.29 44.32
CA THR A 470 -4.52 -8.67 44.07
C THR A 470 -3.50 -8.67 42.94
N PRO A 471 -2.31 -9.30 43.09
CA PRO A 471 -1.32 -9.32 42.02
C PRO A 471 -1.85 -10.16 40.85
N PRO A 472 -1.83 -9.66 39.61
CA PRO A 472 -2.25 -10.43 38.45
C PRO A 472 -1.28 -11.59 38.20
N LEU A 473 -1.84 -12.67 37.68
CA LEU A 473 -1.30 -14.03 37.49
C LEU A 473 -0.09 -14.18 36.54
N TRP A 474 0.81 -13.20 36.47
CA TRP A 474 2.02 -13.21 35.63
C TRP A 474 3.30 -13.60 36.38
N SER A 475 3.22 -13.94 37.66
CA SER A 475 4.37 -14.30 38.50
C SER A 475 4.84 -15.76 38.36
N SER A 476 4.42 -16.51 37.33
CA SER A 476 4.78 -17.93 37.15
C SER A 476 5.64 -18.25 35.92
N LEU A 477 6.12 -17.24 35.20
CA LEU A 477 7.31 -17.38 34.35
C LEU A 477 8.55 -16.95 35.16
N GLU A 478 9.01 -17.85 36.04
CA GLU A 478 10.35 -17.76 36.62
C GLU A 478 11.39 -17.88 35.49
N GLY A 479 11.81 -16.72 34.98
CA GLY A 479 12.77 -16.60 33.91
C GLY A 479 12.84 -15.16 33.39
N SER A 480 13.38 -14.25 34.19
CA SER A 480 13.89 -12.95 33.71
C SER A 480 14.93 -13.20 32.61
N LEU A 481 14.50 -13.21 31.34
CA LEU A 481 15.36 -13.48 30.18
C LEU A 481 16.33 -12.32 29.84
N LEU A 482 16.30 -11.23 30.62
CA LEU A 482 17.29 -10.15 30.57
C LEU A 482 17.73 -9.79 31.99
N ASP A 483 19.00 -10.07 32.30
CA ASP A 483 19.60 -9.67 33.56
C ASP A 483 19.83 -8.14 33.56
N VAL A 484 18.98 -7.41 34.27
CA VAL A 484 19.06 -5.95 34.47
C VAL A 484 20.38 -5.55 35.15
N SER A 485 21.09 -6.50 35.78
CA SER A 485 22.43 -6.29 36.35
C SER A 485 23.48 -5.93 35.28
N LEU A 486 23.26 -6.29 34.01
CA LEU A 486 24.17 -5.99 32.89
C LEU A 486 24.24 -4.49 32.54
N LEU A 487 23.24 -3.69 32.94
CA LEU A 487 23.28 -2.22 32.83
C LEU A 487 24.02 -1.57 34.00
N GLY A 488 24.12 -2.25 35.14
CA GLY A 488 24.83 -1.78 36.34
C GLY A 488 26.35 -1.71 36.16
N ASN A 489 26.91 -2.44 35.20
CA ASN A 489 28.35 -2.50 34.91
C ASN A 489 28.80 -1.57 33.77
N TRP A 490 28.03 -0.51 33.46
CA TRP A 490 28.46 0.48 32.48
C TRP A 490 29.41 1.51 33.10
N PRO A 491 30.69 1.60 32.68
CA PRO A 491 31.63 2.57 33.22
C PRO A 491 31.39 3.93 32.53
N LEU A 492 30.45 4.72 33.05
CA LEU A 492 30.43 6.16 32.83
C LEU A 492 30.34 6.77 34.23
N GLU A 493 31.50 6.96 34.85
CA GLU A 493 31.61 7.98 35.88
C GLU A 493 31.36 9.34 35.21
N ASP A 494 30.73 10.28 35.92
CA ASP A 494 30.38 11.65 35.49
C ASP A 494 31.60 12.52 35.09
N SER A 495 32.80 11.94 35.05
CA SER A 495 34.10 12.57 34.85
C SER A 495 34.76 12.16 33.53
N SER A 496 34.04 12.19 32.40
CA SER A 496 34.69 12.02 31.09
C SER A 496 35.63 13.20 30.80
N PRO A 497 36.95 12.99 30.59
CA PRO A 497 37.93 14.05 30.33
C PRO A 497 37.83 14.66 28.91
N PHE A 498 36.78 14.32 28.16
CA PHE A 498 36.55 14.77 26.78
C PHE A 498 35.15 15.34 26.56
N SER A 499 34.59 16.07 27.53
CA SER A 499 33.63 17.12 27.18
C SER A 499 34.37 18.15 26.32
N PRO A 500 34.05 18.33 25.02
CA PRO A 500 34.42 19.58 24.40
C PRO A 500 33.65 20.66 25.17
N ASN A 501 34.36 21.67 25.67
CA ASN A 501 33.78 22.92 26.16
C ASN A 501 33.00 23.57 25.00
N PHE A 502 31.81 23.05 24.71
CA PHE A 502 30.76 23.84 24.10
C PHE A 502 30.21 24.70 25.23
N ASP A 503 30.48 25.98 25.14
CA ASP A 503 29.94 27.00 26.03
C ASP A 503 28.40 26.92 25.95
N LEU A 504 27.79 26.20 26.90
CA LEU A 504 26.35 26.06 27.06
C LEU A 504 25.66 27.42 27.18
N ASN A 505 26.40 28.48 27.55
CA ASN A 505 25.88 29.84 27.63
C ASN A 505 25.69 30.51 26.26
N ALA A 506 26.32 30.03 25.18
CA ALA A 506 26.12 30.61 23.84
C ALA A 506 24.84 30.12 23.16
N ALA A 507 24.17 29.09 23.71
CA ALA A 507 22.87 28.59 23.28
C ALA A 507 21.73 28.95 24.25
N CYS A 508 21.99 29.79 25.26
CA CYS A 508 20.97 30.36 26.15
C CYS A 508 20.25 31.53 25.46
N PHE A 509 19.31 31.21 24.57
CA PHE A 509 18.14 32.05 24.31
C PHE A 509 16.85 31.27 24.58
N LEU A 510 16.85 30.44 25.62
CA LEU A 510 15.64 30.08 26.32
C LEU A 510 15.66 30.86 27.65
N PRO A 511 14.61 31.63 27.99
CA PRO A 511 14.56 32.33 29.26
C PRO A 511 14.67 31.31 30.40
N ASP A 512 15.41 31.67 31.46
CA ASP A 512 15.44 30.94 32.73
C ASP A 512 14.01 30.54 33.13
N VAL A 513 13.73 29.23 33.12
CA VAL A 513 12.53 28.69 33.75
C VAL A 513 12.86 28.55 35.23
N ASP A 514 13.00 29.71 35.88
CA ASP A 514 12.97 29.79 37.32
C ASP A 514 11.52 29.55 37.78
N ASN A 515 11.39 28.76 38.84
CA ASN A 515 10.14 28.42 39.50
C ASN A 515 9.22 29.64 39.65
N HIS A 516 7.93 29.46 39.34
CA HIS A 516 6.83 30.42 39.45
C HIS A 516 6.58 31.31 38.22
N GLN A 517 6.03 30.74 37.15
CA GLN A 517 5.20 31.50 36.22
C GLN A 517 3.80 30.87 36.14
N GLU A 518 2.78 31.73 36.32
CA GLU A 518 1.37 31.40 36.21
C GLU A 518 1.06 30.72 34.86
N PRO A 519 0.04 29.83 34.80
CA PRO A 519 -0.30 29.14 33.57
C PRO A 519 -0.64 30.15 32.47
N LEU A 520 0.17 30.18 31.42
CA LEU A 520 -0.10 30.93 30.19
C LEU A 520 -1.49 30.55 29.67
N THR A 521 -2.40 31.52 29.64
CA THR A 521 -3.85 31.39 29.41
C THR A 521 -4.25 31.11 27.96
N SER A 522 -3.34 30.59 27.13
CA SER A 522 -3.64 30.25 25.74
C SER A 522 -2.89 28.99 25.30
N PRO A 523 -3.58 27.98 24.73
CA PRO A 523 -2.90 26.87 24.09
C PRO A 523 -1.99 27.39 22.96
N PRO A 524 -0.83 26.76 22.70
CA PRO A 524 0.02 27.15 21.58
C PRO A 524 -0.80 27.10 20.29
N PRO A 525 -0.61 28.05 19.36
CA PRO A 525 -1.36 28.05 18.10
C PRO A 525 -1.09 26.73 17.39
N SER A 526 -2.13 25.95 17.14
CA SER A 526 -2.03 24.77 16.28
C SER A 526 -1.56 25.24 14.91
N ARG A 527 -0.28 24.99 14.58
CA ARG A 527 0.25 25.29 13.25
C ARG A 527 -0.30 24.28 12.25
N SER A 528 -1.56 24.51 11.85
CA SER A 528 -2.30 23.67 10.92
C SER A 528 -1.56 23.52 9.60
N VAL A 529 -1.64 22.33 9.03
CA VAL A 529 -1.05 22.02 7.74
C VAL A 529 -1.89 22.66 6.64
N THR A 530 -1.23 23.41 5.76
CA THR A 530 -1.82 23.86 4.48
C THR A 530 -0.93 23.33 3.36
N LEU A 531 -1.46 22.39 2.57
CA LEU A 531 -0.74 21.85 1.41
C LEU A 531 -0.85 22.81 0.23
N LEU A 532 0.28 23.28 -0.26
CA LEU A 532 0.39 24.12 -1.45
C LEU A 532 0.52 23.24 -2.71
N ALA A 533 0.19 23.81 -3.87
CA ALA A 533 0.32 23.09 -5.15
C ALA A 533 1.77 22.60 -5.41
N GLU A 534 2.76 23.34 -4.92
CA GLU A 534 4.19 22.98 -4.98
C GLU A 534 4.58 21.81 -4.05
N ASP A 535 3.78 21.52 -3.02
CA ASP A 535 4.03 20.38 -2.12
C ASP A 535 3.64 19.05 -2.78
N ARG A 536 2.76 19.08 -3.79
CA ARG A 536 2.19 17.87 -4.41
C ARG A 536 3.28 16.93 -4.94
N GLU A 537 4.26 17.47 -5.67
CA GLU A 537 5.32 16.66 -6.25
C GLU A 537 6.23 16.05 -5.17
N VAL A 538 6.61 16.86 -4.19
CA VAL A 538 7.50 16.42 -3.09
C VAL A 538 6.80 15.40 -2.19
N LEU A 539 5.50 15.57 -1.94
CA LEU A 539 4.68 14.64 -1.18
C LEU A 539 4.46 13.32 -1.94
N LEU A 540 4.17 13.37 -3.24
CA LEU A 540 4.09 12.18 -4.09
C LEU A 540 5.43 11.43 -4.14
N HIS A 541 6.55 12.15 -4.23
CA HIS A 541 7.88 11.56 -4.14
C HIS A 541 8.12 10.91 -2.78
N PHE A 542 7.62 11.52 -1.69
CA PHE A 542 7.72 10.94 -0.36
C PHE A 542 6.98 9.61 -0.28
N THR A 543 5.70 9.57 -0.66
CA THR A 543 4.85 8.38 -0.54
C THR A 543 5.27 7.25 -1.49
N SER A 544 5.75 7.58 -2.68
CA SER A 544 6.18 6.58 -3.68
C SER A 544 7.61 6.06 -3.47
N THR A 545 8.51 6.92 -2.99
CA THR A 545 9.96 6.61 -2.98
C THR A 545 10.54 6.64 -1.58
N MET A 546 10.36 7.74 -0.84
CA MET A 546 11.02 7.92 0.46
C MET A 546 10.47 6.98 1.52
N ALA A 547 9.18 6.66 1.47
CA ALA A 547 8.55 5.63 2.29
C ALA A 547 9.21 4.25 2.11
N GLY A 548 9.89 4.02 0.98
CA GLY A 548 10.70 2.83 0.73
C GLY A 548 11.93 2.71 1.62
N PHE A 549 12.45 3.77 2.25
CA PHE A 549 13.68 3.73 3.06
C PHE A 549 13.49 3.15 4.47
N CYS A 550 12.25 2.95 4.94
CA CYS A 550 11.99 2.48 6.30
C CYS A 550 12.50 1.03 6.52
N ILE A 551 13.20 0.81 7.64
CA ILE A 551 13.79 -0.48 8.05
C ILE A 551 13.04 -1.10 9.26
N LEU A 552 11.85 -0.62 9.61
CA LEU A 552 11.04 -1.24 10.68
C LEU A 552 9.95 -2.12 10.10
N ARG A 553 9.83 -3.30 10.69
CA ARG A 553 9.12 -4.44 10.13
C ARG A 553 8.13 -4.99 11.13
N ASN A 554 6.87 -4.59 11.00
CA ASN A 554 5.75 -5.40 11.46
C ASN A 554 5.11 -6.05 10.23
N THR A 555 4.62 -7.27 10.39
CA THR A 555 3.85 -7.99 9.38
C THR A 555 2.47 -7.37 9.27
N VAL A 556 1.96 -7.34 8.04
CA VAL A 556 0.58 -7.03 7.65
C VAL A 556 0.25 -5.55 7.35
N HIS A 557 0.48 -4.50 8.17
CA HIS A 557 -0.10 -3.17 7.83
C HIS A 557 0.67 -1.83 8.03
N ASP A 558 1.88 -1.73 8.62
CA ASP A 558 2.46 -0.40 8.92
C ASP A 558 3.86 -0.11 8.33
N ASN A 559 3.90 0.69 7.27
CA ASN A 559 5.10 1.45 6.94
C ASN A 559 5.22 2.61 7.92
N LEU A 560 6.11 2.54 8.91
CA LEU A 560 6.29 3.58 9.94
C LEU A 560 6.39 5.00 9.37
N TYR A 561 6.99 5.21 8.20
CA TYR A 561 7.05 6.54 7.59
C TYR A 561 5.70 7.01 7.03
N MET A 562 4.92 6.08 6.47
CA MET A 562 3.53 6.37 6.06
C MET A 562 2.63 6.55 7.27
N HIS A 563 2.77 5.72 8.30
CA HIS A 563 2.06 5.86 9.55
C HIS A 563 2.35 7.22 10.19
N ILE A 564 3.62 7.61 10.33
CA ILE A 564 3.98 8.94 10.84
C ILE A 564 3.43 10.05 9.93
N LEU A 565 3.41 9.87 8.61
CA LEU A 565 2.81 10.84 7.70
C LEU A 565 1.31 11.00 7.98
N THR A 566 0.56 9.89 8.08
CA THR A 566 -0.90 9.90 8.22
C THR A 566 -1.36 10.24 9.62
N SER A 567 -0.60 9.91 10.67
CA SER A 567 -0.98 10.16 12.07
C SER A 567 -0.40 11.45 12.67
N LEU A 568 0.75 11.93 12.17
CA LEU A 568 1.40 13.15 12.68
C LEU A 568 1.64 14.18 11.55
N GLY A 569 2.21 13.75 10.43
CA GLY A 569 2.64 14.56 9.29
C GLY A 569 1.55 15.49 8.76
N LEU A 570 0.38 14.95 8.45
CA LEU A 570 -0.72 15.71 7.85
C LEU A 570 -1.42 16.67 8.82
N PHE A 571 -1.12 16.59 10.12
CA PHE A 571 -1.75 17.41 11.15
C PHE A 571 -0.80 18.47 11.74
N HIS A 572 0.52 18.28 11.62
CA HIS A 572 1.53 19.16 12.21
C HIS A 572 2.56 19.63 11.18
N SER A 573 2.58 20.93 10.92
CA SER A 573 3.47 21.53 9.90
C SER A 573 4.97 21.30 10.17
N THR A 574 5.43 21.30 11.42
CA THR A 574 6.85 21.09 11.78
C THR A 574 7.39 19.76 11.23
N ILE A 575 6.68 18.66 11.50
CA ILE A 575 7.08 17.33 11.04
C ILE A 575 6.86 17.17 9.53
N LEU A 576 5.79 17.74 8.98
CA LEU A 576 5.56 17.70 7.53
C LEU A 576 6.69 18.38 6.76
N ASP A 577 7.08 19.58 7.17
CA ASP A 577 8.18 20.30 6.55
C ASP A 577 9.50 19.53 6.69
N ALA A 578 9.74 18.83 7.81
CA ALA A 578 10.91 17.96 7.97
C ALA A 578 10.89 16.77 6.99
N MET A 579 9.74 16.10 6.83
CA MET A 579 9.54 14.98 5.90
C MET A 579 9.70 15.43 4.44
N LEU A 580 9.09 16.57 4.08
CA LEU A 580 9.17 17.15 2.74
C LEU A 580 10.56 17.71 2.44
N ALA A 581 11.29 18.24 3.42
CA ALA A 581 12.69 18.65 3.24
C ALA A 581 13.54 17.45 2.81
N TRP A 582 13.39 16.31 3.47
CA TRP A 582 14.11 15.08 3.13
C TRP A 582 13.73 14.56 1.74
N SER A 583 12.44 14.54 1.41
CA SER A 583 11.93 14.16 0.09
C SER A 583 12.44 15.08 -1.03
N ALA A 584 12.38 16.39 -0.82
CA ALA A 584 12.86 17.38 -1.78
C ALA A 584 14.37 17.28 -2.00
N LEU A 585 15.15 16.93 -0.97
CA LEU A 585 16.59 16.72 -1.09
C LEU A 585 16.90 15.53 -2.01
N HIS A 586 16.20 14.41 -1.81
CA HIS A 586 16.36 13.24 -2.67
C HIS A 586 15.94 13.54 -4.11
N LEU A 587 14.80 14.20 -4.29
CA LEU A 587 14.31 14.56 -5.63
C LEU A 587 15.30 15.49 -6.35
N ALA A 588 15.88 16.45 -5.65
CA ALA A 588 16.91 17.33 -6.19
C ALA A 588 18.17 16.55 -6.59
N HIS A 589 18.61 15.59 -5.78
CA HIS A 589 19.73 14.70 -6.06
C HIS A 589 19.51 13.85 -7.32
N VAL A 590 18.36 13.17 -7.42
CA VAL A 590 18.01 12.34 -8.59
C VAL A 590 17.94 13.18 -9.86
N ARG A 591 17.39 14.39 -9.79
CA ARG A 591 17.26 15.30 -10.93
C ARG A 591 18.52 16.10 -11.25
N GLN A 592 19.55 16.04 -10.40
CA GLN A 592 20.74 16.88 -10.50
C GLN A 592 20.37 18.38 -10.55
N THR A 593 19.46 18.81 -9.67
CA THR A 593 18.96 20.20 -9.57
C THR A 593 19.34 20.85 -8.24
N SER A 594 19.10 22.16 -8.12
CA SER A 594 19.37 22.93 -6.90
C SER A 594 18.58 22.39 -5.70
N ASN A 595 19.26 22.19 -4.57
CA ASN A 595 18.64 21.76 -3.31
C ASN A 595 18.06 22.92 -2.46
N GLN A 596 17.87 24.10 -3.04
CA GLN A 596 17.36 25.28 -2.31
C GLN A 596 15.99 25.06 -1.69
N ASN A 597 15.06 24.39 -2.38
CA ASN A 597 13.72 24.07 -1.84
C ASN A 597 13.84 23.19 -0.59
N ALA A 598 14.65 22.14 -0.67
CA ALA A 598 14.91 21.23 0.44
C ALA A 598 15.55 21.94 1.64
N LYS A 599 16.52 22.83 1.39
CA LYS A 599 17.14 23.67 2.42
C LYS A 599 16.15 24.60 3.09
N LEU A 600 15.28 25.27 2.32
CA LEU A 600 14.28 26.19 2.88
C LEU A 600 13.34 25.46 3.83
N ARG A 601 12.82 24.30 3.42
CA ARG A 601 11.94 23.46 4.26
C ARG A 601 12.66 22.95 5.51
N TYR A 602 13.91 22.53 5.38
CA TYR A 602 14.72 22.10 6.53
C TYR A 602 14.84 23.22 7.57
N HIS A 603 15.17 24.46 7.15
CA HIS A 603 15.30 25.59 8.07
C HIS A 603 13.96 25.94 8.72
N LYS A 604 12.86 25.91 7.94
CA LYS A 604 11.51 26.15 8.43
C LYS A 604 11.12 25.13 9.51
N ALA A 605 11.31 23.85 9.23
CA ALA A 605 11.03 22.76 10.17
C ALA A 605 11.92 22.83 11.43
N HIS A 606 13.23 23.09 11.26
CA HIS A 606 14.15 23.21 12.39
C HIS A 606 13.81 24.39 13.30
N THR A 607 13.43 25.54 12.73
CA THR A 607 13.02 26.72 13.50
C THR A 607 11.72 26.45 14.25
N ALA A 608 10.72 25.88 13.58
CA ALA A 608 9.45 25.51 14.20
C ALA A 608 9.63 24.46 15.32
N LEU A 609 10.56 23.51 15.16
CA LEU A 609 10.91 22.54 16.19
C LEU A 609 11.46 23.21 17.45
N LEU A 610 12.37 24.19 17.33
CA LEU A 610 12.90 24.89 18.50
C LEU A 610 11.80 25.65 19.24
N GLU A 611 10.86 26.26 18.52
CA GLU A 611 9.67 26.87 19.11
C GLU A 611 8.78 25.82 19.79
N ASP A 612 8.55 24.66 19.18
CA ASP A 612 7.75 23.57 19.76
C ASP A 612 8.34 23.03 21.06
N LEU A 613 9.67 22.92 21.14
CA LEU A 613 10.39 22.52 22.34
C LEU A 613 10.23 23.54 23.48
N ALA A 614 10.15 24.83 23.17
CA ALA A 614 9.91 25.89 24.17
C ALA A 614 8.48 25.87 24.73
N HIS A 615 7.50 25.38 23.96
CA HIS A 615 6.08 25.34 24.34
C HIS A 615 5.59 23.97 24.83
N ASN A 616 6.50 23.05 25.13
CA ASN A 616 6.22 21.72 25.70
C ASN A 616 5.23 20.88 24.86
N VAL A 617 5.38 20.93 23.53
CA VAL A 617 4.61 20.12 22.57
C VAL A 617 4.91 18.63 22.77
N SER A 618 3.99 17.75 22.32
CA SER A 618 4.09 16.29 22.44
C SER A 618 5.52 15.75 22.21
N PRO A 619 6.10 14.98 23.14
CA PRO A 619 7.43 14.39 23.00
C PRO A 619 7.54 13.49 21.76
N ALA A 620 6.49 12.73 21.45
CA ALA A 620 6.43 11.87 20.26
C ALA A 620 6.59 12.68 18.97
N LEU A 621 5.89 13.81 18.86
CA LEU A 621 5.94 14.71 17.71
C LEU A 621 7.32 15.36 17.57
N SER A 622 7.90 15.81 18.68
CA SER A 622 9.23 16.42 18.73
C SER A 622 10.31 15.42 18.30
N LEU A 623 10.28 14.20 18.84
CA LEU A 623 11.20 13.12 18.48
C LEU A 623 11.08 12.73 17.00
N ALA A 624 9.85 12.63 16.47
CA ALA A 624 9.62 12.34 15.06
C ALA A 624 10.09 13.46 14.12
N SER A 625 9.90 14.72 14.51
CA SER A 625 10.44 15.87 13.77
C SER A 625 11.97 15.84 13.72
N ILE A 626 12.62 15.63 14.88
CA ILE A 626 14.07 15.48 14.98
C ILE A 626 14.56 14.32 14.11
N TRP A 627 13.85 13.19 14.11
CA TRP A 627 14.19 12.02 13.32
C TRP A 627 14.25 12.30 11.81
N PHE A 628 13.24 12.96 11.25
CA PHE A 628 13.24 13.28 9.82
C PHE A 628 14.26 14.35 9.44
N LEU A 629 14.53 15.32 10.33
CA LEU A 629 15.64 16.25 10.15
C LEU A 629 17.00 15.51 10.17
N MET A 630 17.14 14.48 11.01
CA MET A 630 18.32 13.61 10.99
C MET A 630 18.44 12.83 9.68
N GLN A 631 17.35 12.32 9.11
CA GLN A 631 17.38 11.64 7.80
C GLN A 631 17.84 12.58 6.68
N TYR A 632 17.38 13.83 6.70
CA TYR A 632 17.86 14.87 5.80
C TYR A 632 19.38 15.07 5.94
N GLN A 633 19.89 15.20 7.17
CA GLN A 633 21.32 15.39 7.43
C GLN A 633 22.18 14.20 6.98
N ILE A 634 21.69 12.96 7.17
CA ILE A 634 22.35 11.75 6.67
C ILE A 634 22.47 11.85 5.15
N MET A 635 21.38 12.08 4.43
CA MET A 635 21.37 12.12 2.96
C MET A 635 22.21 13.26 2.40
N LEU A 636 22.20 14.43 3.06
CA LEU A 636 23.00 15.59 2.67
C LEU A 636 24.50 15.32 2.79
N ALA A 637 24.90 14.55 3.82
CA ALA A 637 26.28 14.15 4.09
C ALA A 637 27.28 15.32 4.17
N ASP A 638 26.85 16.44 4.75
CA ASP A 638 27.62 17.70 4.85
C ASP A 638 28.05 17.98 6.30
N GLY A 639 28.98 17.16 6.80
CA GLY A 639 29.46 17.25 8.17
C GLY A 639 28.66 16.40 9.17
N VAL A 640 28.93 16.62 10.46
CA VAL A 640 28.31 15.88 11.58
C VAL A 640 27.75 16.79 12.68
N ASP A 641 28.05 18.09 12.63
CA ASP A 641 27.68 19.04 13.69
C ASP A 641 26.15 19.22 13.79
N ALA A 642 25.49 19.49 12.67
CA ALA A 642 24.02 19.62 12.63
C ALA A 642 23.31 18.35 13.10
N PHE A 643 23.82 17.18 12.70
CA PHE A 643 23.31 15.88 13.15
C PHE A 643 23.51 15.68 14.66
N SER A 644 24.67 16.08 15.20
CA SER A 644 24.98 16.01 16.63
C SER A 644 24.09 16.95 17.45
N ASN A 645 23.81 18.16 16.95
CA ASN A 645 22.91 19.11 17.57
C ASN A 645 21.48 18.54 17.67
N LEU A 646 20.98 17.90 16.61
CA LEU A 646 19.68 17.21 16.61
C LEU A 646 19.61 16.09 17.67
N LEU A 647 20.68 15.32 17.84
CA LEU A 647 20.77 14.33 18.93
C LEU A 647 20.76 14.98 20.32
N GLY A 648 21.37 16.16 20.48
CA GLY A 648 21.30 16.96 21.71
C GLY A 648 19.88 17.43 22.02
N LEU A 649 19.12 17.87 21.00
CA LEU A 649 17.70 18.21 21.14
C LEU A 649 16.89 16.99 21.57
N ALA A 650 17.11 15.82 20.97
CA ALA A 650 16.44 14.58 21.37
C ALA A 650 16.76 14.22 22.84
N SER A 651 18.02 14.37 23.26
CA SER A 651 18.40 14.16 24.65
C SER A 651 17.67 15.12 25.59
N THR A 652 17.47 16.37 25.19
CA THR A 652 16.73 17.37 25.98
C THR A 652 15.25 16.97 26.15
N VAL A 653 14.59 16.53 25.07
CA VAL A 653 13.21 16.00 25.12
C VAL A 653 13.11 14.82 26.08
N VAL A 654 14.02 13.85 25.96
CA VAL A 654 14.01 12.66 26.82
C VAL A 654 14.27 13.04 28.27
N LYS A 655 15.27 13.89 28.56
CA LYS A 655 15.55 14.35 29.92
C LYS A 655 14.35 15.06 30.55
N ALA A 656 13.67 15.93 29.81
CA ALA A 656 12.49 16.64 30.29
C ALA A 656 11.31 15.71 30.61
N GLU A 657 11.21 14.56 29.93
CA GLU A 657 10.23 13.53 30.27
C GLU A 657 10.66 12.67 31.46
N LEU A 658 11.94 12.32 31.57
CA LEU A 658 12.44 11.46 32.65
C LEU A 658 12.63 12.19 33.98
N TYR A 659 12.81 13.51 33.99
CA TYR A 659 13.07 14.27 35.21
C TYR A 659 11.77 14.57 35.97
N GLY A 660 11.61 13.95 37.15
CA GLY A 660 10.54 14.24 38.10
C GLY A 660 9.17 13.62 37.77
N LYS A 661 9.07 12.77 36.73
CA LYS A 661 7.83 12.08 36.35
C LYS A 661 7.94 10.57 36.58
N ASP A 662 6.79 9.94 36.87
CA ASP A 662 6.67 8.49 36.92
C ASP A 662 6.98 7.86 35.54
N ALA A 663 7.59 6.69 35.54
CA ALA A 663 8.05 6.03 34.32
C ALA A 663 6.88 5.59 33.42
N SER A 664 5.76 5.17 34.01
CA SER A 664 4.53 4.85 33.26
C SER A 664 3.93 6.09 32.59
N ALA A 665 3.94 7.25 33.26
CA ALA A 665 3.48 8.51 32.69
C ALA A 665 4.37 9.00 31.54
N SER A 666 5.69 8.84 31.68
CA SER A 666 6.67 9.17 30.64
C SER A 666 6.49 8.29 29.39
N LEU A 667 6.22 6.98 29.59
CA LEU A 667 5.95 6.02 28.52
C LEU A 667 4.70 6.39 27.72
N ARG A 668 3.60 6.73 28.39
CA ARG A 668 2.35 7.16 27.71
C ARG A 668 2.56 8.40 26.84
N ARG A 669 3.40 9.34 27.28
CA ARG A 669 3.64 10.60 26.55
C ARG A 669 4.63 10.50 25.41
N ILE A 670 5.69 9.70 25.56
CA ILE A 670 6.62 9.39 24.47
C ILE A 670 5.91 8.52 23.43
N GLY A 671 5.03 7.63 23.89
CA GLY A 671 4.23 6.75 23.06
C GLY A 671 5.07 5.72 22.30
N PRO A 672 4.41 4.85 21.52
CA PRO A 672 5.08 3.79 20.78
C PRO A 672 5.98 4.34 19.66
N ILE A 673 5.51 5.33 18.90
CA ILE A 673 6.27 5.95 17.80
C ILE A 673 7.55 6.61 18.34
N GLY A 674 7.46 7.39 19.42
CA GLY A 674 8.61 8.06 20.01
C GLY A 674 9.64 7.05 20.54
N SER A 675 9.19 5.99 21.19
CA SER A 675 10.05 4.93 21.74
C SER A 675 10.82 4.18 20.66
N VAL A 676 10.15 3.84 19.57
CA VAL A 676 10.74 3.23 18.37
C VAL A 676 11.80 4.13 17.73
N ILE A 677 11.50 5.43 17.62
CA ILE A 677 12.46 6.41 17.11
C ILE A 677 13.69 6.51 18.02
N LEU A 678 13.51 6.48 19.35
CA LEU A 678 14.62 6.52 20.30
C LEU A 678 15.56 5.32 20.16
N VAL A 679 15.02 4.12 19.91
CA VAL A 679 15.84 2.94 19.57
C VAL A 679 16.75 3.23 18.39
N TRP A 680 16.22 3.79 17.31
CA TRP A 680 17.00 4.11 16.13
C TRP A 680 18.00 5.24 16.34
N MET A 681 17.58 6.29 17.04
CA MET A 681 18.47 7.40 17.42
C MET A 681 19.62 6.90 18.30
N SER A 682 19.41 5.91 19.17
CA SER A 682 20.48 5.31 19.98
C SER A 682 21.56 4.66 19.11
N ALA A 683 21.16 3.93 18.05
CA ALA A 683 22.09 3.32 17.10
C ALA A 683 22.95 4.37 16.39
N ARG A 684 22.34 5.51 16.02
CA ARG A 684 23.02 6.62 15.37
C ARG A 684 23.88 7.43 16.34
N ALA A 685 23.44 7.63 17.57
CA ALA A 685 24.23 8.23 18.63
C ALA A 685 25.52 7.44 18.86
N CYS A 686 25.46 6.09 18.87
CA CYS A 686 26.66 5.24 18.91
C CYS A 686 27.62 5.43 17.72
N GLN A 687 27.10 5.78 16.53
CA GLN A 687 27.94 6.05 15.35
C GLN A 687 28.61 7.42 15.44
N VAL A 688 27.87 8.46 15.81
CA VAL A 688 28.40 9.83 15.97
C VAL A 688 29.38 9.91 17.13
N ALA A 689 29.04 9.25 18.25
CA ALA A 689 29.94 9.03 19.37
C ALA A 689 31.27 8.55 18.84
N SER A 690 31.31 7.53 17.95
CA SER A 690 32.54 6.95 17.38
C SER A 690 33.41 7.90 16.56
N LEU A 691 32.86 9.00 16.05
CA LEU A 691 33.61 10.07 15.39
C LEU A 691 34.17 11.12 16.36
N GLY A 692 33.80 11.03 17.65
CA GLY A 692 34.24 11.90 18.74
C GLY A 692 33.20 12.93 19.18
N PHE A 693 31.94 12.76 18.80
CA PHE A 693 30.88 13.75 19.02
C PHE A 693 29.75 13.14 19.87
N GLY A 694 29.37 13.76 21.00
CA GLY A 694 28.12 13.55 21.76
C GLY A 694 27.80 12.14 22.29
N ASP A 695 27.72 11.98 23.62
CA ASP A 695 27.27 10.77 24.33
C ASP A 695 25.97 10.97 25.14
N GLN A 696 25.42 12.18 25.14
CA GLN A 696 24.36 12.62 26.04
C GLN A 696 23.07 11.80 25.91
N LEU A 697 22.61 11.51 24.69
CA LEU A 697 21.41 10.69 24.48
C LEU A 697 21.61 9.26 25.01
N LEU A 698 22.78 8.66 24.79
CA LEU A 698 23.09 7.31 25.28
C LEU A 698 23.06 7.25 26.80
N SER A 699 23.56 8.30 27.48
CA SER A 699 23.47 8.40 28.93
C SER A 699 22.03 8.46 29.45
N CYS A 700 21.14 9.16 28.74
CA CYS A 700 19.72 9.27 29.11
C CYS A 700 18.94 7.97 28.92
N LEU A 701 19.27 7.20 27.88
CA LEU A 701 18.55 5.97 27.56
C LEU A 701 18.87 4.83 28.53
N LYS A 702 20.00 4.89 29.25
CA LYS A 702 20.33 3.92 30.31
C LYS A 702 19.31 3.87 31.43
N THR A 703 18.72 5.01 31.75
CA THR A 703 17.72 5.14 32.83
C THR A 703 16.31 4.79 32.36
N TYR A 704 16.15 4.30 31.12
CA TYR A 704 14.86 3.98 30.52
C TYR A 704 14.66 2.47 30.32
N PRO A 705 14.24 1.73 31.36
CA PRO A 705 14.12 0.27 31.30
C PRO A 705 13.00 -0.23 30.36
N TYR A 706 12.04 0.63 30.02
CA TYR A 706 10.81 0.30 29.30
C TYR A 706 10.94 0.25 27.78
N MET A 707 12.09 0.63 27.20
CA MET A 707 12.31 0.58 25.75
C MET A 707 12.09 -0.84 25.18
N TYR A 708 12.32 -1.86 26.01
CA TYR A 708 12.21 -3.27 25.67
C TYR A 708 10.79 -3.83 25.87
N GLU A 709 10.03 -3.32 26.84
CA GLU A 709 8.62 -3.70 27.06
C GLU A 709 7.73 -3.26 25.89
N LEU A 710 8.13 -2.20 25.17
CA LEU A 710 7.38 -1.71 24.01
C LEU A 710 7.51 -2.58 22.75
N VAL A 711 8.55 -3.42 22.67
CA VAL A 711 8.65 -4.42 21.59
C VAL A 711 7.62 -5.53 21.80
N ASP A 712 7.19 -5.78 23.05
CA ASP A 712 6.12 -6.74 23.36
C ASP A 712 4.73 -6.16 23.09
N SER A 713 4.54 -4.85 23.25
CA SER A 713 3.29 -4.14 22.91
C SER A 713 3.25 -3.59 21.47
N SER A 714 4.15 -4.06 20.58
CA SER A 714 4.25 -3.57 19.21
C SER A 714 3.06 -3.95 18.31
N SER A 715 2.08 -4.70 18.82
CA SER A 715 0.77 -4.85 18.19
C SER A 715 0.06 -3.50 18.31
N LEU A 716 0.09 -2.71 17.24
CA LEU A 716 -0.71 -1.49 17.11
C LEU A 716 -2.23 -1.79 17.06
N ASP A 717 -2.61 -3.07 17.16
CA ASP A 717 -3.98 -3.59 17.14
C ASP A 717 -4.58 -3.94 18.52
N THR A 718 -3.87 -3.72 19.64
CA THR A 718 -4.40 -4.05 20.97
C THR A 718 -4.94 -2.82 21.71
N GLU A 719 -6.07 -2.31 21.24
CA GLU A 719 -7.08 -1.79 22.18
C GLU A 719 -7.99 -2.99 22.52
N GLU A 720 -8.22 -3.25 23.82
CA GLU A 720 -9.03 -4.36 24.38
C GLU A 720 -8.35 -5.72 24.63
N ALA A 721 -7.27 -5.73 25.41
CA ALA A 721 -6.84 -6.93 26.14
C ALA A 721 -6.60 -6.64 27.63
N GLU A 722 -7.56 -5.97 28.27
CA GLU A 722 -7.67 -6.03 29.73
C GLU A 722 -8.68 -7.15 30.10
N GLU A 723 -8.21 -8.05 30.97
CA GLU A 723 -8.93 -9.17 31.59
C GLU A 723 -9.35 -10.35 30.68
N SER A 724 -8.44 -11.31 30.43
CA SER A 724 -8.86 -12.66 30.06
C SER A 724 -8.20 -13.76 30.91
N ASP A 725 -9.09 -14.42 31.66
CA ASP A 725 -9.09 -15.77 32.26
C ASP A 725 -7.77 -16.59 32.27
N PRO A 726 -7.28 -17.03 33.45
CA PRO A 726 -6.10 -17.92 33.60
C PRO A 726 -6.19 -19.29 32.90
N ARG A 727 -7.33 -19.63 32.29
CA ARG A 727 -7.56 -20.92 31.63
C ARG A 727 -7.09 -20.97 30.16
N ILE A 728 -6.59 -19.87 29.60
CA ILE A 728 -6.14 -19.79 28.20
C ILE A 728 -4.71 -20.33 27.97
N ILE A 729 -4.00 -20.77 29.02
CA ILE A 729 -2.61 -21.27 28.89
C ILE A 729 -2.50 -22.65 28.19
N ASN A 730 -3.62 -23.36 27.94
CA ASN A 730 -3.60 -24.73 27.40
C ASN A 730 -4.39 -24.95 26.10
N ASN A 731 -4.55 -23.95 25.23
CA ASN A 731 -5.23 -24.13 23.94
C ASN A 731 -4.23 -24.47 22.80
N PRO A 732 -4.34 -25.61 22.08
CA PRO A 732 -3.43 -25.98 20.99
C PRO A 732 -3.65 -25.19 19.69
N HIS A 733 -4.51 -24.17 19.69
CA HIS A 733 -4.86 -23.33 18.54
C HIS A 733 -4.09 -22.00 18.49
N ILE A 734 -2.77 -22.03 18.70
CA ILE A 734 -1.91 -20.87 18.37
C ILE A 734 -1.73 -20.86 16.85
N THR A 735 -2.24 -19.82 16.19
CA THR A 735 -2.27 -19.73 14.72
C THR A 735 -0.89 -19.35 14.16
N ALA A 736 -0.61 -19.66 12.89
CA ALA A 736 0.67 -19.34 12.25
C ALA A 736 0.96 -17.82 12.16
N ALA A 737 -0.09 -16.98 12.16
CA ALA A 737 0.03 -15.52 12.16
C ALA A 737 0.53 -14.95 13.51
N ASP A 738 0.16 -15.59 14.62
CA ASP A 738 0.65 -15.25 15.95
C ASP A 738 2.13 -15.64 16.12
N ASP A 739 2.55 -16.77 15.53
CA ASP A 739 3.97 -17.15 15.51
C ASP A 739 4.80 -16.18 14.66
N GLU A 740 4.35 -15.79 13.46
CA GLU A 740 5.10 -14.83 12.63
C GLU A 740 5.30 -13.47 13.34
N SER A 741 4.23 -12.95 13.95
CA SER A 741 4.27 -11.71 14.74
C SER A 741 5.24 -11.83 15.92
N ARG A 742 5.21 -12.94 16.65
CA ARG A 742 6.13 -13.22 17.76
C ARG A 742 7.59 -13.37 17.28
N GLN A 743 7.82 -14.04 16.15
CA GLN A 743 9.15 -14.14 15.54
C GLN A 743 9.66 -12.78 15.06
N MET A 744 8.77 -11.89 14.62
CA MET A 744 9.12 -10.52 14.22
C MET A 744 9.50 -9.65 15.42
N GLN A 745 8.71 -9.70 16.49
CA GLN A 745 9.03 -9.06 17.78
C GLN A 745 10.38 -9.55 18.31
N LEU A 746 10.65 -10.86 18.22
CA LEU A 746 11.95 -11.42 18.56
C LEU A 746 13.07 -10.82 17.70
N CYS A 747 12.87 -10.66 16.39
CA CYS A 747 13.86 -10.00 15.52
C CYS A 747 14.14 -8.56 15.96
N MET A 748 13.11 -7.80 16.36
CA MET A 748 13.27 -6.43 16.87
C MET A 748 14.04 -6.41 18.20
N LYS A 749 13.68 -7.26 19.16
CA LYS A 749 14.37 -7.40 20.46
C LYS A 749 15.85 -7.70 20.28
N LEU A 750 16.15 -8.72 19.47
CA LEU A 750 17.53 -9.12 19.20
C LEU A 750 18.30 -8.03 18.45
N SER A 751 17.65 -7.31 17.52
CA SER A 751 18.28 -6.20 16.81
C SER A 751 18.68 -5.07 17.76
N LEU A 752 17.80 -4.72 18.69
CA LEU A 752 18.05 -3.72 19.73
C LEU A 752 19.20 -4.15 20.65
N ARG A 753 19.17 -5.39 21.17
CA ARG A 753 20.23 -5.94 22.02
C ARG A 753 21.60 -5.88 21.33
N HIS A 754 21.65 -6.27 20.05
CA HIS A 754 22.86 -6.18 19.24
C HIS A 754 23.34 -4.73 19.04
N VAL A 755 22.44 -3.76 18.81
CA VAL A 755 22.79 -2.34 18.64
C VAL A 755 23.43 -1.79 19.93
N THR A 756 22.84 -2.09 21.09
CA THR A 756 23.36 -1.71 22.40
C THR A 756 24.76 -2.28 22.63
N LEU A 757 24.94 -3.57 22.34
CA LEU A 757 26.24 -4.24 22.44
C LEU A 757 27.29 -3.62 21.50
N SER A 758 26.90 -3.27 20.26
CA SER A 758 27.76 -2.54 19.32
C SER A 758 28.22 -1.20 19.89
N GLY A 759 27.39 -0.53 20.68
CA GLY A 759 27.72 0.68 21.42
C GLY A 759 28.73 0.43 22.54
N GLN A 760 28.49 -0.60 23.38
CA GLN A 760 29.39 -1.01 24.48
C GLN A 760 30.80 -1.30 23.97
N ILE A 761 30.92 -2.10 22.91
CA ILE A 761 32.20 -2.45 22.29
C ILE A 761 33.01 -1.19 21.97
N LYS A 762 32.37 -0.16 21.44
CA LYS A 762 33.06 1.09 21.08
C LYS A 762 33.46 1.92 22.30
N VAL A 763 32.61 1.99 23.32
CA VAL A 763 32.90 2.76 24.55
C VAL A 763 34.06 2.13 25.30
N ILE A 764 34.02 0.82 25.52
CA ILE A 764 35.10 0.06 26.17
C ILE A 764 36.38 0.16 25.33
N GLY A 765 36.26 0.02 24.00
CA GLY A 765 37.38 0.19 23.06
C GLY A 765 38.07 1.56 23.17
N ARG A 766 37.33 2.63 23.44
CA ARG A 766 37.88 3.98 23.67
C ARG A 766 38.55 4.13 25.02
N MET A 767 37.93 3.63 26.08
CA MET A 767 38.53 3.64 27.41
C MET A 767 39.85 2.87 27.43
N HIS A 768 39.91 1.77 26.69
CA HIS A 768 41.13 1.01 26.48
C HIS A 768 42.19 1.81 25.72
N ALA A 769 41.82 2.48 24.62
CA ALA A 769 42.72 3.38 23.89
C ALA A 769 43.20 4.58 24.72
N ALA A 770 42.42 5.01 25.72
CA ALA A 770 42.74 6.10 26.64
C ALA A 770 43.54 5.67 27.89
N GLY A 771 43.88 4.38 28.03
CA GLY A 771 44.78 3.89 29.08
C GLY A 771 44.14 3.56 30.44
N ALA A 772 42.82 3.40 30.54
CA ALA A 772 42.15 2.96 31.78
C ALA A 772 42.38 1.45 32.06
N SER A 773 42.70 1.08 33.31
CA SER A 773 43.19 -0.24 33.74
C SER A 773 42.12 -1.34 33.90
N ASP A 774 42.58 -2.59 33.76
CA ASP A 774 41.89 -3.90 33.68
C ASP A 774 41.00 -4.14 32.45
N SER A 775 41.66 -4.21 31.28
CA SER A 775 40.99 -4.40 29.98
C SER A 775 40.27 -5.75 29.85
N ALA A 776 40.80 -6.84 30.39
CA ALA A 776 40.22 -8.17 30.18
C ALA A 776 38.85 -8.34 30.88
N ALA A 777 38.71 -7.84 32.12
CA ALA A 777 37.47 -7.95 32.89
C ALA A 777 36.31 -7.14 32.27
N ALA A 778 36.62 -6.00 31.64
CA ALA A 778 35.62 -5.18 30.96
C ALA A 778 35.08 -5.81 29.66
N TRP A 779 35.87 -6.66 28.99
CA TRP A 779 35.47 -7.34 27.75
C TRP A 779 34.75 -8.67 27.98
N GLU A 780 34.86 -9.29 29.16
CA GLU A 780 34.23 -10.58 29.45
C GLU A 780 32.69 -10.54 29.34
N PRO A 781 31.97 -9.52 29.87
CA PRO A 781 30.53 -9.40 29.68
C PRO A 781 30.12 -9.19 28.21
N VAL A 782 30.96 -8.49 27.44
CA VAL A 782 30.76 -8.28 26.01
C VAL A 782 30.91 -9.59 25.25
N ARG A 783 31.96 -10.38 25.56
CA ARG A 783 32.21 -11.69 24.98
C ARG A 783 31.07 -12.66 25.30
N ALA A 784 30.62 -12.72 26.55
CA ALA A 784 29.48 -13.52 26.97
C ALA A 784 28.20 -13.13 26.19
N SER A 785 27.91 -11.84 26.09
CA SER A 785 26.74 -11.33 25.34
C SER A 785 26.80 -11.66 23.84
N LEU A 786 27.99 -11.63 23.23
CA LEU A 786 28.18 -12.04 21.83
C LEU A 786 27.88 -13.53 21.64
N LYS A 787 28.33 -14.40 22.56
CA LYS A 787 28.04 -15.83 22.53
C LYS A 787 26.54 -16.10 22.67
N THR A 788 25.89 -15.47 23.64
CA THR A 788 24.43 -15.60 23.84
C THR A 788 23.65 -15.13 22.61
N LEU A 789 24.01 -13.98 22.03
CA LEU A 789 23.37 -13.51 20.79
C LEU A 789 23.59 -14.47 19.63
N ARG A 790 24.76 -15.11 19.53
CA ARG A 790 25.01 -16.13 18.52
C ARG A 790 24.04 -17.29 18.64
N GLU A 791 23.87 -17.81 19.85
CA GLU A 791 22.96 -18.93 20.12
C GLU A 791 21.52 -18.55 19.76
N GLU A 792 21.05 -17.39 20.21
CA GLU A 792 19.69 -16.91 19.94
C GLU A 792 19.43 -16.61 18.45
N ILE A 793 20.45 -16.17 17.70
CA ILE A 793 20.32 -15.81 16.28
C ILE A 793 20.55 -17.01 15.35
N GLU A 794 21.64 -17.77 15.53
CA GLU A 794 22.03 -18.87 14.63
C GLU A 794 21.30 -20.18 14.96
N GLN A 795 20.97 -20.45 16.22
CA GLN A 795 20.31 -21.71 16.64
C GLN A 795 18.78 -21.56 16.76
N CYS A 796 18.22 -20.44 16.29
CA CYS A 796 16.78 -20.25 16.27
C CYS A 796 16.11 -21.35 15.41
N PRO A 797 15.15 -22.13 15.94
CA PRO A 797 14.57 -23.27 15.24
C PRO A 797 13.68 -22.87 14.05
N SER A 798 13.30 -21.59 13.97
CA SER A 798 12.41 -21.05 12.94
C SER A 798 12.92 -21.34 11.52
N PRO A 799 12.06 -21.80 10.59
CA PRO A 799 12.45 -22.03 9.19
C PRO A 799 13.07 -20.81 8.51
N SER A 800 12.54 -19.60 8.78
CA SER A 800 13.05 -18.35 8.20
C SER A 800 14.43 -17.98 8.74
N ALA A 801 14.69 -18.27 10.02
CA ALA A 801 16.01 -18.09 10.63
C ALA A 801 17.05 -19.05 10.02
N ARG A 802 16.69 -20.33 9.84
CA ARG A 802 17.54 -21.33 9.17
C ARG A 802 17.81 -20.96 7.72
N ALA A 803 16.80 -20.51 6.98
CA ALA A 803 16.97 -20.07 5.60
C ALA A 803 17.92 -18.85 5.49
N ALA A 804 17.79 -17.88 6.40
CA ALA A 804 18.67 -16.71 6.43
C ALA A 804 20.12 -17.08 6.80
N LEU A 805 20.30 -18.00 7.75
CA LEU A 805 21.61 -18.54 8.09
C LEU A 805 22.22 -19.29 6.89
N ASP A 806 21.43 -20.11 6.19
CA ASP A 806 21.86 -20.83 5.00
C ASP A 806 22.33 -19.89 3.86
N VAL A 807 21.67 -18.74 3.70
CA VAL A 807 22.14 -17.65 2.81
C VAL A 807 23.52 -17.14 3.25
N ALA A 808 23.70 -16.83 4.53
CA ALA A 808 24.98 -16.38 5.08
C ALA A 808 26.09 -17.42 4.87
N MET A 809 25.75 -18.71 5.03
CA MET A 809 26.65 -19.85 4.82
C MET A 809 26.96 -20.14 3.34
N GLY A 810 26.34 -19.41 2.41
CA GLY A 810 26.66 -19.49 0.98
C GLY A 810 25.91 -20.57 0.21
N LYS A 811 24.72 -20.99 0.67
CA LYS A 811 23.83 -21.88 -0.09
C LYS A 811 22.99 -21.07 -1.08
N PRO A 812 23.21 -21.17 -2.42
CA PRO A 812 22.57 -20.28 -3.39
C PRO A 812 21.04 -20.48 -3.50
N SER A 813 20.56 -21.70 -3.26
CA SER A 813 19.14 -22.06 -3.29
C SER A 813 18.38 -21.67 -2.03
N ALA A 814 19.06 -21.22 -0.97
CA ALA A 814 18.42 -20.84 0.27
C ALA A 814 17.60 -19.56 0.11
N MET A 815 16.46 -19.52 0.80
CA MET A 815 15.52 -18.39 0.81
C MET A 815 15.12 -17.98 -0.62
N PRO A 816 14.48 -18.86 -1.41
CA PRO A 816 14.16 -18.57 -2.81
C PRO A 816 13.38 -17.27 -2.94
N ASP A 817 12.52 -16.93 -1.98
CA ASP A 817 11.89 -15.61 -1.83
C ASP A 817 12.26 -14.98 -0.50
N VAL A 818 12.34 -13.64 -0.49
CA VAL A 818 12.67 -12.84 0.70
C VAL A 818 11.39 -12.17 1.15
N ASP A 819 10.64 -12.87 2.00
CA ASP A 819 9.47 -12.37 2.71
C ASP A 819 9.87 -11.34 3.80
N PRO A 820 8.91 -10.61 4.41
CA PRO A 820 9.21 -9.66 5.47
C PRO A 820 10.01 -10.27 6.63
N LEU A 821 9.62 -11.45 7.13
CA LEU A 821 10.34 -12.12 8.22
C LEU A 821 11.75 -12.58 7.80
N GLY A 822 11.94 -13.14 6.60
CA GLY A 822 13.24 -13.54 6.07
C GLY A 822 14.17 -12.35 5.82
N TYR A 823 13.64 -11.22 5.32
CA TYR A 823 14.37 -9.96 5.29
C TYR A 823 14.84 -9.60 6.71
N ASN A 824 13.97 -9.78 7.72
CA ASN A 824 14.32 -9.53 9.11
C ASN A 824 15.46 -10.32 9.67
N ARG A 825 15.40 -11.63 9.46
CA ARG A 825 16.46 -12.55 9.84
C ARG A 825 17.77 -12.18 9.16
N CYS A 826 17.73 -11.84 7.87
CA CYS A 826 18.91 -11.38 7.13
C CYS A 826 19.54 -10.11 7.72
N LEU A 827 18.73 -9.09 8.07
CA LEU A 827 19.26 -7.85 8.67
C LEU A 827 19.82 -8.09 10.07
N LEU A 828 19.16 -8.92 10.88
CA LEU A 828 19.61 -9.28 12.21
C LEU A 828 20.98 -9.99 12.15
N LEU A 829 21.10 -11.02 11.31
CA LEU A 829 22.37 -11.72 11.05
C LEU A 829 23.45 -10.76 10.53
N GLY A 830 23.11 -9.95 9.51
CA GLY A 830 24.03 -8.96 8.97
C GLY A 830 24.46 -7.92 10.00
N GLY A 831 23.58 -7.54 10.93
CA GLY A 831 23.88 -6.74 12.13
C GLY A 831 24.92 -7.44 13.00
N TYR A 832 24.56 -8.63 13.49
CA TYR A 832 25.40 -9.42 14.39
C TYR A 832 26.83 -9.60 13.85
N TYR A 833 27.00 -10.06 12.61
CA TYR A 833 28.33 -10.21 11.99
C TYR A 833 29.08 -8.88 11.83
N THR A 834 28.39 -7.78 11.54
CA THR A 834 29.00 -6.43 11.51
C THR A 834 29.54 -6.05 12.89
N THR A 835 28.85 -6.43 13.97
CA THR A 835 29.31 -6.16 15.34
C THR A 835 30.48 -7.04 15.77
N LEU A 836 30.54 -8.30 15.32
CA LEU A 836 31.74 -9.13 15.50
C LEU A 836 32.96 -8.53 14.79
N ILE A 837 32.81 -8.02 13.57
CA ILE A 837 33.89 -7.31 12.87
C ILE A 837 34.38 -6.11 13.71
N LYS A 838 33.46 -5.30 14.25
CA LYS A 838 33.84 -4.17 15.14
C LYS A 838 34.54 -4.64 16.41
N TYR A 839 34.08 -5.73 17.02
CA TYR A 839 34.70 -6.30 18.21
C TYR A 839 36.15 -6.75 17.93
N SER A 840 36.40 -7.39 16.78
CA SER A 840 37.75 -7.82 16.40
C SER A 840 38.76 -6.68 16.22
N HIS A 841 38.31 -5.47 15.90
CA HIS A 841 39.21 -4.31 15.82
C HIS A 841 39.74 -3.88 17.20
N HIS A 842 39.01 -4.18 18.27
CA HIS A 842 39.42 -3.86 19.64
C HIS A 842 40.03 -5.05 20.38
N GLN A 843 39.66 -6.28 20.02
CA GLN A 843 40.10 -7.53 20.65
C GLN A 843 40.44 -8.59 19.56
N PRO A 844 41.57 -8.47 18.86
CA PRO A 844 41.94 -9.38 17.77
C PRO A 844 42.19 -10.81 18.27
N ASP A 845 42.87 -10.97 19.42
CA ASP A 845 43.23 -12.27 20.02
C ASP A 845 42.01 -13.05 20.55
N ALA A 846 40.84 -12.42 20.63
CA ALA A 846 39.63 -13.03 21.17
C ALA A 846 39.04 -14.16 20.30
N PHE A 847 39.50 -14.28 19.06
CA PHE A 847 38.99 -15.21 18.05
C PHE A 847 39.86 -16.46 17.89
N ASP A 848 41.05 -16.49 18.50
CA ASP A 848 42.04 -17.56 18.33
C ASP A 848 41.94 -18.67 19.40
N ASP A 849 41.15 -18.48 20.47
CA ASP A 849 41.13 -19.39 21.63
C ASP A 849 39.73 -19.51 22.28
N ASP A 850 38.95 -20.52 21.89
CA ASP A 850 37.97 -21.18 22.78
C ASP A 850 37.47 -22.52 22.19
N GLY A 851 37.79 -23.64 22.87
CA GLY A 851 37.74 -24.99 22.28
C GLY A 851 36.37 -25.57 21.97
N THR A 852 35.25 -25.07 22.52
CA THR A 852 33.93 -25.72 22.37
C THR A 852 32.99 -25.06 21.36
N SER A 853 33.16 -23.77 21.03
CA SER A 853 32.44 -23.07 19.92
C SER A 853 33.09 -21.70 19.60
N PRO A 854 34.17 -21.66 18.79
CA PRO A 854 34.90 -20.42 18.51
C PRO A 854 34.05 -19.44 17.69
N LEU A 855 34.14 -18.14 18.01
CA LEU A 855 33.49 -17.07 17.23
C LEU A 855 34.05 -17.06 15.79
N PRO A 856 33.20 -16.82 14.76
CA PRO A 856 33.67 -16.81 13.38
C PRO A 856 34.68 -15.68 13.15
N SER A 857 35.71 -15.97 12.34
CA SER A 857 36.77 -14.98 12.06
C SER A 857 36.20 -13.70 11.41
N PRO A 858 36.90 -12.55 11.50
CA PRO A 858 36.43 -11.31 10.89
C PRO A 858 36.22 -11.41 9.37
N ASP A 859 37.08 -12.16 8.68
CA ASP A 859 36.96 -12.42 7.24
C ASP A 859 35.72 -13.27 6.93
N GLU A 860 35.46 -14.30 7.72
CA GLU A 860 34.26 -15.12 7.58
C GLU A 860 32.99 -14.30 7.83
N CYS A 861 32.99 -13.45 8.87
CA CYS A 861 31.91 -12.52 9.15
C CYS A 861 31.66 -11.58 7.96
N ALA A 862 32.72 -11.03 7.35
CA ALA A 862 32.61 -10.15 6.20
C ALA A 862 31.97 -10.86 5.00
N ASN A 863 32.42 -12.08 4.69
CA ASN A 863 31.87 -12.88 3.58
C ASN A 863 30.39 -13.22 3.82
N ARG A 864 30.01 -13.58 5.06
CA ARG A 864 28.60 -13.80 5.45
C ARG A 864 27.75 -12.55 5.25
N VAL A 865 28.22 -11.38 5.67
CA VAL A 865 27.53 -10.09 5.46
C VAL A 865 27.33 -9.81 3.96
N LEU A 866 28.37 -10.00 3.14
CA LEU A 866 28.31 -9.69 1.72
C LEU A 866 27.38 -10.64 0.95
N ARG A 867 27.30 -11.93 1.32
CA ARG A 867 26.32 -12.88 0.77
C ARG A 867 24.89 -12.49 1.10
N ILE A 868 24.65 -12.08 2.34
CA ILE A 868 23.33 -11.57 2.74
C ILE A 868 22.99 -10.32 1.90
N CYS A 869 23.91 -9.35 1.81
CA CYS A 869 23.69 -8.14 1.01
C CYS A 869 23.41 -8.48 -0.47
N GLN A 870 24.18 -9.41 -1.06
CA GLN A 870 23.95 -9.92 -2.41
C GLN A 870 22.55 -10.49 -2.59
N LYS A 871 22.09 -11.33 -1.66
CA LYS A 871 20.76 -11.94 -1.70
C LYS A 871 19.66 -10.89 -1.67
N ILE A 872 19.75 -9.96 -0.73
CA ILE A 872 18.77 -8.88 -0.57
C ILE A 872 18.75 -7.97 -1.80
N MET A 873 19.92 -7.54 -2.29
CA MET A 873 20.01 -6.66 -3.46
C MET A 873 19.58 -7.35 -4.75
N ALA A 874 19.81 -8.65 -4.89
CA ALA A 874 19.32 -9.42 -6.04
C ALA A 874 17.78 -9.53 -6.06
N LYS A 875 17.16 -9.61 -4.88
CA LYS A 875 15.69 -9.71 -4.75
C LYS A 875 14.97 -8.37 -4.78
N HIS A 876 15.62 -7.32 -4.30
CA HIS A 876 15.12 -5.95 -4.39
C HIS A 876 16.08 -5.09 -5.21
N PRO A 877 16.28 -5.43 -6.50
CA PRO A 877 17.10 -4.62 -7.36
C PRO A 877 16.48 -3.24 -7.38
N ASN A 878 17.31 -2.22 -7.29
CA ASN A 878 16.84 -0.86 -7.36
C ASN A 878 15.94 -0.37 -6.22
N SER A 879 15.99 -0.94 -5.01
CA SER A 879 15.24 -0.47 -3.83
C SER A 879 16.16 0.06 -2.73
N PRO A 880 15.83 1.18 -2.05
CA PRO A 880 16.62 1.67 -0.92
C PRO A 880 16.55 0.71 0.28
N ARG A 881 15.52 -0.15 0.37
CA ARG A 881 15.41 -1.23 1.37
C ARG A 881 16.61 -2.16 1.30
N GLY A 882 17.09 -2.47 0.10
CA GLY A 882 18.21 -3.39 -0.09
C GLY A 882 19.59 -2.77 0.13
N VAL A 883 19.69 -1.46 0.38
CA VAL A 883 20.95 -0.74 0.44
C VAL A 883 21.42 -0.63 1.88
N TRP A 884 22.46 -1.39 2.24
CA TRP A 884 23.06 -1.37 3.58
C TRP A 884 24.49 -0.81 3.54
N PRO A 885 24.66 0.51 3.33
CA PRO A 885 25.95 1.09 2.96
C PRO A 885 27.02 0.87 4.03
N SER A 886 26.67 1.02 5.31
CA SER A 886 27.60 0.80 6.41
C SER A 886 28.06 -0.65 6.51
N LYS A 887 27.19 -1.62 6.18
CA LYS A 887 27.49 -3.06 6.23
C LYS A 887 28.34 -3.46 5.04
N ILE A 888 28.00 -2.99 3.84
CA ILE A 888 28.75 -3.23 2.61
C ILE A 888 30.15 -2.63 2.73
N LEU A 889 30.28 -1.39 3.23
CA LEU A 889 31.58 -0.76 3.46
C LEU A 889 32.42 -1.57 4.47
N LEU A 890 31.86 -1.86 5.66
CA LEU A 890 32.63 -2.52 6.71
C LEU A 890 33.02 -3.95 6.32
N ALA A 891 32.12 -4.72 5.71
CA ALA A 891 32.44 -6.06 5.24
C ALA A 891 33.38 -6.01 4.02
N GLY A 892 33.20 -5.04 3.12
CA GLY A 892 34.04 -4.87 1.93
C GLY A 892 35.49 -4.52 2.26
N ILE A 893 35.76 -3.72 3.30
CA ILE A 893 37.15 -3.47 3.73
C ILE A 893 37.76 -4.64 4.51
N THR A 894 36.92 -5.49 5.13
CA THR A 894 37.39 -6.59 5.98
C THR A 894 37.61 -7.89 5.21
N THR A 895 36.84 -8.14 4.15
CA THR A 895 37.00 -9.33 3.31
C THR A 895 38.33 -9.32 2.56
N ARG A 896 38.97 -10.48 2.51
CA ARG A 896 40.19 -10.73 1.73
C ARG A 896 39.89 -11.14 0.29
N ASP A 897 38.62 -11.38 -0.06
CA ASP A 897 38.21 -11.82 -1.38
C ASP A 897 38.04 -10.63 -2.35
N PRO A 898 38.86 -10.51 -3.40
CA PRO A 898 38.79 -9.40 -4.34
C PRO A 898 37.49 -9.39 -5.17
N ILE A 899 36.82 -10.53 -5.34
CA ILE A 899 35.52 -10.62 -6.03
C ILE A 899 34.45 -9.95 -5.19
N TYR A 900 34.44 -10.21 -3.89
CA TYR A 900 33.53 -9.57 -2.95
C TYR A 900 33.80 -8.06 -2.81
N GLN A 901 35.06 -7.63 -2.77
CA GLN A 901 35.43 -6.21 -2.80
C GLN A 901 34.91 -5.51 -4.06
N SER A 902 35.14 -6.13 -5.22
CA SER A 902 34.68 -5.61 -6.52
C SER A 902 33.15 -5.54 -6.61
N TRP A 903 32.46 -6.56 -6.07
CA TRP A 903 31.00 -6.56 -5.99
C TRP A 903 30.49 -5.45 -5.07
N ALA A 904 31.06 -5.30 -3.88
CA ALA A 904 30.69 -4.28 -2.91
C ALA A 904 30.85 -2.86 -3.49
N LEU A 905 31.92 -2.63 -4.26
CA LEU A 905 32.16 -1.35 -4.91
C LEU A 905 31.07 -1.04 -5.96
N ARG A 906 30.78 -1.99 -6.86
CA ARG A 906 29.70 -1.85 -7.85
C ARG A 906 28.33 -1.68 -7.20
N ALA A 907 28.08 -2.35 -6.09
CA ALA A 907 26.84 -2.22 -5.33
C ALA A 907 26.67 -0.79 -4.80
N LEU A 908 27.72 -0.16 -4.27
CA LEU A 908 27.70 1.23 -3.83
C LEU A 908 27.60 2.22 -4.99
N GLU A 909 28.25 1.96 -6.13
CA GLU A 909 28.09 2.74 -7.36
C GLU A 909 26.63 2.80 -7.82
N GLN A 910 25.96 1.64 -7.88
CA GLN A 910 24.54 1.58 -8.26
C GLN A 910 23.63 2.28 -7.24
N ALA A 911 24.07 2.36 -5.98
CA ALA A 911 23.33 3.02 -4.92
C ALA A 911 23.51 4.55 -4.87
N GLU A 912 24.44 5.14 -5.63
CA GLU A 912 24.73 6.58 -5.59
C GLU A 912 23.52 7.47 -5.83
N ARG A 913 22.56 7.00 -6.64
CA ARG A 913 21.32 7.74 -6.91
C ARG A 913 20.43 7.98 -5.68
N TRP A 914 20.68 7.29 -4.56
CA TRP A 914 19.88 7.41 -3.34
C TRP A 914 20.30 8.55 -2.42
N GLY A 915 21.44 9.20 -2.69
CA GLY A 915 21.85 10.37 -1.92
C GLY A 915 23.35 10.59 -1.90
N GLN A 916 23.75 11.77 -1.42
CA GLN A 916 25.16 12.18 -1.35
C GLN A 916 25.96 11.32 -0.36
N ASN A 917 25.33 10.79 0.69
CA ASN A 917 25.95 9.82 1.60
C ASN A 917 26.41 8.55 0.88
N MET A 918 25.66 8.06 -0.10
CA MET A 918 26.06 6.87 -0.87
C MET A 918 27.28 7.15 -1.74
N VAL A 919 27.30 8.32 -2.39
CA VAL A 919 28.46 8.81 -3.17
C VAL A 919 29.71 8.90 -2.28
N LYS A 920 29.60 9.56 -1.12
CA LYS A 920 30.73 9.67 -0.18
C LYS A 920 31.13 8.31 0.40
N THR A 921 30.20 7.40 0.63
CA THR A 921 30.49 6.03 1.12
C THR A 921 31.30 5.25 0.09
N ARG A 922 30.93 5.30 -1.20
CA ARG A 922 31.73 4.68 -2.27
C ARG A 922 33.13 5.30 -2.34
N GLN A 923 33.24 6.63 -2.35
CA GLN A 923 34.54 7.31 -2.39
C GLN A 923 35.44 6.93 -1.21
N LEU A 924 34.86 6.83 0.00
CA LEU A 924 35.55 6.36 1.19
C LEU A 924 36.01 4.90 1.03
N PHE A 925 35.16 4.04 0.46
CA PHE A 925 35.51 2.64 0.21
C PHE A 925 36.69 2.52 -0.76
N GLU A 926 36.68 3.25 -1.88
CA GLU A 926 37.79 3.27 -2.83
C GLU A 926 39.09 3.79 -2.22
N ALA A 927 38.99 4.81 -1.36
CA ALA A 927 40.15 5.30 -0.62
C ALA A 927 40.69 4.24 0.35
N ALA A 928 39.81 3.46 0.98
CA ALA A 928 40.21 2.38 1.89
C ALA A 928 40.93 1.26 1.13
N LEU A 929 40.36 0.80 0.01
CA LEU A 929 40.98 -0.21 -0.84
C LEU A 929 42.33 0.25 -1.41
N ARG A 930 42.45 1.52 -1.83
CA ARG A 930 43.73 2.11 -2.26
C ARG A 930 44.76 2.17 -1.14
N ARG A 931 44.34 2.46 0.10
CA ARG A 931 45.26 2.48 1.23
C ARG A 931 45.73 1.07 1.60
N GLN A 932 44.84 0.07 1.58
CA GLN A 932 45.20 -1.33 1.80
C GLN A 932 46.21 -1.84 0.78
N SER A 933 46.06 -1.47 -0.50
CA SER A 933 47.01 -1.87 -1.54
C SER A 933 48.38 -1.21 -1.40
N GLN A 934 48.44 0.01 -0.84
CA GLN A 934 49.69 0.74 -0.60
C GLN A 934 50.43 0.29 0.67
N THR A 935 49.72 -0.02 1.76
CA THR A 935 50.34 -0.38 3.05
C THR A 935 50.62 -1.87 3.19
N GLY A 936 50.00 -2.73 2.36
CA GLY A 936 50.07 -4.19 2.48
C GLY A 936 49.40 -4.76 3.73
N GLN A 937 48.81 -3.91 4.59
CA GLN A 937 48.10 -4.30 5.80
C GLN A 937 46.59 -4.28 5.52
N GLN A 938 46.01 -5.47 5.30
CA GLN A 938 44.58 -5.61 4.97
C GLN A 938 43.65 -5.27 6.16
N GLN A 939 44.09 -5.36 7.42
CA GLN A 939 43.18 -5.44 8.57
C GLN A 939 42.96 -4.15 9.38
N ASN A 940 43.61 -3.02 9.05
CA ASN A 940 43.58 -1.86 9.95
C ASN A 940 43.51 -0.50 9.23
N VAL A 941 42.46 -0.30 8.43
CA VAL A 941 42.15 1.03 7.90
C VAL A 941 41.30 1.77 8.93
N ASP A 942 41.89 2.76 9.60
CA ASP A 942 41.11 3.69 10.40
C ASP A 942 40.25 4.57 9.49
N LEU A 943 38.96 4.24 9.41
CA LEU A 943 37.97 4.97 8.62
C LEU A 943 37.86 6.43 9.07
N ARG A 944 38.07 6.75 10.35
CA ARG A 944 37.96 8.12 10.87
C ARG A 944 39.06 9.00 10.30
N ASP A 945 40.30 8.51 10.31
CA ASP A 945 41.43 9.22 9.72
C ASP A 945 41.30 9.34 8.21
N LEU A 946 40.79 8.29 7.56
CA LEU A 946 40.58 8.29 6.12
C LEU A 946 39.49 9.28 5.69
N MET A 947 38.39 9.37 6.43
CA MET A 947 37.34 10.37 6.20
C MET A 947 37.89 11.79 6.29
N ARG A 948 38.72 12.08 7.31
CA ARG A 948 39.38 13.39 7.47
C ARG A 948 40.23 13.77 6.26
N GLN A 949 40.89 12.80 5.63
CA GLN A 949 41.79 13.02 4.50
C GLN A 949 41.09 13.07 3.14
N THR A 950 39.86 12.56 3.03
CA THR A 950 39.21 12.31 1.72
C THR A 950 37.85 12.97 1.57
N THR A 951 36.86 12.52 2.35
CA THR A 951 35.43 12.85 2.15
C THR A 951 34.90 13.90 3.13
N GLY A 952 35.70 14.26 4.14
CA GLY A 952 35.24 14.94 5.34
C GLY A 952 34.42 14.00 6.25
N TYR A 953 34.14 14.42 7.47
CA TYR A 953 33.25 13.64 8.34
C TYR A 953 31.80 13.72 7.83
N PHE A 954 31.12 12.57 7.79
CA PHE A 954 29.71 12.44 7.46
C PHE A 954 29.14 11.17 8.10
N ILE A 955 27.82 11.03 8.13
CA ILE A 955 27.15 9.83 8.69
C ILE A 955 26.78 8.88 7.55
N ILE A 956 27.12 7.60 7.72
CA ILE A 956 26.85 6.52 6.75
C ILE A 956 25.51 5.84 7.03
#